data_AF-A0AAD7T950-F1
#
_entry.id   AF-A0AAD7T950-F1
#
_cell.length_a   1.000
_cell.length_b   1.000
_cell.length_c   1.000
_cell.angle_alpha   90.00
_cell.angle_beta   90.00
_cell.angle_gamma   90.00
#
_symmetry.space_group_name_H-M   'P 1'
#
loop_
_entity.id
_entity.type
_entity.pdbx_description
1 polymer ?
#
loop_
_entity_poly.entity_id
_entity_poly.type
_entity_poly.pdbx_seq_one_letter_code
_entity_poly.pdbx_strand_id
1 'polypeptide(L)'
;MIRVSSFTLIMGLILWAQCSHVQECPGSPVHTCEECITSSPGCAWCKDKYFDTWEMRFDRCDSRERLQKKGCEPRDILDPESLHSVIDPPGREGRKVARLTPQNMSLELRPGKPLTFTVQVKRPKTSPVDVYYLTSLSFATKDSLHKVTLLGGQVLSAVQEVNPEAHSIGFGLFGHQQNLDSKKSGCGEGGPGCEKVFSFSHSPSLSDSLGPLAETPKKDSAPSEGVLLALQQTAVCGDFIGWGHNTRLLVYVSDHGFRATEDQTSNASRADDSGQCHRTEGQQHISHKMDYPTEAELAHRLTENNIQVIFAVTEEVSEKYKELSNLLPKSTVAILPSDRNIKATIKEAYDKLSSTVVVSHTHIRGLNVSYSSECAEGEQGSSLRGACSVANKSRKFSLNVTVSSESCLEPQSFHLQLLGSPDRLSVQLKSLCGCECGDSSDRSFCSNSGNLHCGVCRCDVGYFRSTCECSVNQSDAACRENEGSQVCSGRGNCICGECICHTPSGPGQRISGEFCQCDNFSCDYRNGKLCGGHGRCECGLCVCDPGFIGEACECSMGVDQCRSLDGALCNNHGNCICNQCMCEGFYAGEFCEDCPTCEGFCARFYPCVECLAFGSGRYKENCQTKCANIRHTMVDTLPINGFCLMRDSQSCVISYIISRVEGSNSYEAQVKMQREC
;
A
#
# COMPACT_ATOMS: atom_id res chain seq x y z
N MET A 1 -4.08 51.04 12.90
CA MET A 1 -2.95 50.18 12.47
C MET A 1 -2.89 48.88 13.29
N ILE A 2 -3.96 48.08 13.39
CA ILE A 2 -3.95 46.80 14.15
C ILE A 2 -4.67 45.65 13.40
N ARG A 3 -5.16 45.85 12.16
CA ARG A 3 -5.87 44.78 11.40
C ARG A 3 -5.12 44.18 10.21
N VAL A 4 -3.91 44.65 9.91
CA VAL A 4 -3.13 44.15 8.75
C VAL A 4 -2.03 43.16 9.17
N SER A 5 -1.69 43.08 10.46
CA SER A 5 -0.57 42.25 10.94
C SER A 5 -0.93 40.79 11.23
N SER A 6 -2.23 40.45 11.32
CA SER A 6 -2.67 39.08 11.61
C SER A 6 -2.85 38.23 10.35
N PHE A 7 -3.11 38.85 9.19
CA PHE A 7 -3.30 38.15 7.93
C PHE A 7 -1.97 37.70 7.29
N THR A 8 -0.90 38.49 7.48
CA THR A 8 0.46 38.15 7.01
C THR A 8 1.11 37.05 7.85
N LEU A 9 0.78 36.93 9.13
CA LEU A 9 1.28 35.87 10.00
C LEU A 9 0.61 34.52 9.71
N ILE A 10 -0.67 34.53 9.33
CA ILE A 10 -1.41 33.32 8.92
C ILE A 10 -1.02 32.88 7.49
N MET A 11 -0.81 33.82 6.55
CA MET A 11 -0.23 33.50 5.23
C MET A 11 1.20 32.98 5.32
N GLY A 12 2.01 33.49 6.26
CA GLY A 12 3.37 32.98 6.51
C GLY A 12 3.39 31.57 7.10
N LEU A 13 2.39 31.20 7.91
CA LEU A 13 2.22 29.85 8.45
C LEU A 13 1.62 28.88 7.42
N ILE A 14 0.78 29.34 6.51
CA ILE A 14 0.24 28.52 5.40
C ILE A 14 1.32 28.28 4.32
N LEU A 15 2.27 29.20 4.14
CA LEU A 15 3.41 29.03 3.22
C LEU A 15 4.58 28.21 3.79
N TRP A 16 4.59 27.92 5.10
CA TRP A 16 5.49 26.93 5.72
C TRP A 16 4.86 25.53 5.82
N ALA A 17 3.59 25.39 5.44
CA ALA A 17 2.91 24.13 5.22
C ALA A 17 2.86 23.77 3.72
N GLN A 18 3.95 23.99 2.99
CA GLN A 18 4.28 23.01 1.96
C GLN A 18 4.70 21.76 2.72
N CYS A 19 3.71 20.92 3.06
CA CYS A 19 3.98 19.54 3.43
C CYS A 19 4.93 19.00 2.37
N SER A 20 6.19 18.79 2.75
CA SER A 20 6.93 17.66 2.24
C SER A 20 5.96 16.51 2.35
N HIS A 21 5.48 15.98 1.23
CA HIS A 21 4.64 14.81 1.22
C HIS A 21 5.51 13.71 1.84
N VAL A 22 5.47 13.56 3.17
CA VAL A 22 6.08 12.42 3.86
C VAL A 22 5.31 11.26 3.27
N GLN A 23 5.95 10.53 2.36
CA GLN A 23 5.34 9.37 1.76
C GLN A 23 5.11 8.39 2.91
N GLU A 24 3.88 8.33 3.38
CA GLU A 24 3.53 7.48 4.50
C GLU A 24 3.53 6.03 4.02
N CYS A 25 4.16 5.16 4.81
CA CYS A 25 4.01 3.72 4.64
C CYS A 25 2.64 3.32 5.20
N PRO A 26 1.69 2.85 4.37
CA PRO A 26 0.42 2.36 4.86
C PRO A 26 0.69 1.13 5.74
N GLY A 27 0.25 1.16 7.00
CA GLY A 27 0.50 0.11 7.98
C GLY A 27 -0.33 -1.15 7.75
N SER A 28 -0.29 -1.72 6.54
CA SER A 28 -0.87 -3.04 6.25
C SER A 28 -0.01 -4.15 6.84
N PRO A 29 -0.59 -5.27 7.31
CA PRO A 29 0.16 -6.42 7.79
C PRO A 29 0.84 -7.09 6.60
N VAL A 30 2.07 -6.67 6.34
CA VAL A 30 2.91 -7.20 5.27
C VAL A 30 3.89 -8.19 5.87
N HIS A 31 3.96 -9.39 5.31
CA HIS A 31 4.73 -10.50 5.89
C HIS A 31 6.09 -10.72 5.22
N THR A 32 6.34 -10.08 4.07
CA THR A 32 7.59 -10.21 3.32
C THR A 32 8.23 -8.87 3.01
N CYS A 33 9.55 -8.86 2.84
CA CYS A 33 10.27 -7.63 2.51
C CYS A 33 9.87 -7.09 1.13
N GLU A 34 9.65 -7.99 0.18
CA GLU A 34 9.29 -7.68 -1.20
C GLU A 34 7.92 -6.99 -1.28
N GLU A 35 6.91 -7.51 -0.58
CA GLU A 35 5.62 -6.84 -0.45
C GLU A 35 5.77 -5.48 0.23
N CYS A 36 6.66 -5.33 1.21
CA CYS A 36 6.85 -4.08 1.94
C CYS A 36 7.41 -2.98 1.04
N ILE A 37 8.49 -3.29 0.32
CA ILE A 37 9.16 -2.33 -0.57
C ILE A 37 8.27 -1.92 -1.75
N THR A 38 7.40 -2.82 -2.21
CA THR A 38 6.46 -2.56 -3.30
C THR A 38 5.16 -1.88 -2.86
N SER A 39 4.82 -1.90 -1.56
CA SER A 39 3.60 -1.29 -1.03
C SER A 39 3.59 0.23 -1.14
N SER A 40 4.70 0.89 -0.82
CA SER A 40 4.83 2.35 -0.92
C SER A 40 6.30 2.77 -1.01
N PRO A 41 6.61 3.87 -1.73
CA PRO A 41 7.94 4.46 -1.73
C PRO A 41 8.40 4.90 -0.32
N GLY A 42 7.49 5.12 0.62
CA GLY A 42 7.81 5.48 2.00
C GLY A 42 8.13 4.32 2.94
N CYS A 43 7.93 3.07 2.51
CA CYS A 43 8.13 1.90 3.35
C CYS A 43 9.60 1.46 3.39
N ALA A 44 10.02 0.91 4.51
CA ALA A 44 11.32 0.27 4.69
C ALA A 44 11.11 -1.01 5.50
N TRP A 45 12.08 -1.91 5.46
CA TRP A 45 11.99 -3.20 6.12
C TRP A 45 13.12 -3.41 7.13
N CYS A 46 12.81 -3.90 8.32
CA CYS A 46 13.81 -4.29 9.32
C CYS A 46 14.21 -5.76 9.17
N LYS A 47 15.48 -6.02 8.81
CA LYS A 47 16.03 -7.38 8.66
C LYS A 47 16.62 -7.99 9.93
N ASP A 48 16.61 -7.27 11.06
CA ASP A 48 17.10 -7.81 12.33
C ASP A 48 16.24 -9.01 12.78
N LYS A 49 16.87 -10.17 12.93
CA LYS A 49 16.18 -11.41 13.30
C LYS A 49 15.53 -11.39 14.67
N TYR A 50 15.92 -10.50 15.59
CA TYR A 50 15.32 -10.42 16.93
C TYR A 50 14.21 -9.36 17.07
N PHE A 51 13.94 -8.60 16.02
CA PHE A 51 13.05 -7.42 16.06
C PHE A 51 11.60 -7.72 16.48
N ASP A 52 11.06 -8.89 16.12
CA ASP A 52 9.69 -9.33 16.41
C ASP A 52 9.59 -10.33 17.57
N THR A 53 10.72 -10.68 18.20
CA THR A 53 10.78 -11.69 19.28
C THR A 53 10.67 -11.11 20.69
N TRP A 54 10.84 -9.80 20.86
CA TRP A 54 10.54 -9.12 22.11
C TRP A 54 9.02 -9.05 22.31
N GLU A 55 8.53 -8.97 23.55
CA GLU A 55 7.09 -8.96 23.95
C GLU A 55 6.20 -7.88 23.27
N MET A 56 6.77 -7.10 22.34
CA MET A 56 6.11 -6.13 21.49
C MET A 56 6.14 -6.62 20.03
N ARG A 57 5.02 -7.15 19.54
CA ARG A 57 4.83 -7.52 18.12
C ARG A 57 4.92 -6.29 17.21
N PHE A 58 6.13 -5.88 16.84
CA PHE A 58 6.33 -4.76 15.94
C PHE A 58 6.31 -5.21 14.47
N ASP A 59 5.58 -4.50 13.63
CA ASP A 59 5.63 -4.71 12.19
C ASP A 59 7.03 -4.36 11.64
N ARG A 60 7.63 -5.31 10.92
CA ARG A 60 8.94 -5.18 10.26
C ARG A 60 8.90 -4.21 9.07
N CYS A 61 7.70 -3.96 8.53
CA CYS A 61 7.47 -3.00 7.46
C CYS A 61 6.95 -1.68 8.03
N ASP A 62 7.74 -0.61 7.91
CA ASP A 62 7.31 0.72 8.31
C ASP A 62 8.22 1.80 7.69
N SER A 63 7.91 3.08 7.85
CA SER A 63 8.86 4.14 7.50
C SER A 63 10.18 3.99 8.25
N ARG A 64 11.29 4.35 7.59
CA ARG A 64 12.65 4.28 8.16
C ARG A 64 12.75 4.92 9.55
N GLU A 65 12.14 6.09 9.73
CA GLU A 65 12.13 6.82 11.00
C GLU A 65 11.38 6.07 12.12
N ARG A 66 10.24 5.44 11.79
CA ARG A 66 9.46 4.65 12.76
C ARG A 66 10.16 3.34 13.12
N LEU A 67 10.82 2.68 12.16
CA LEU A 67 11.65 1.49 12.44
C LEU A 67 12.79 1.80 13.40
N GLN A 68 13.49 2.92 13.21
CA GLN A 68 14.55 3.36 14.13
C GLN A 68 14.00 3.65 15.54
N LYS A 69 12.86 4.32 15.63
CA LYS A 69 12.18 4.56 16.93
C LYS A 69 11.74 3.27 17.63
N LYS A 70 11.39 2.23 16.88
CA LYS A 70 11.07 0.89 17.37
C LYS A 70 12.32 0.06 17.75
N GLY A 71 13.53 0.58 17.52
CA GLY A 71 14.78 -0.07 17.90
C GLY A 71 15.50 -0.84 16.78
N CYS A 72 15.07 -0.73 15.53
CA CYS A 72 15.81 -1.32 14.41
C CYS A 72 17.07 -0.49 14.10
N GLU A 73 18.24 -1.13 14.15
CA GLU A 73 19.52 -0.49 13.84
C GLU A 73 19.56 0.01 12.38
N PRO A 74 20.14 1.19 12.09
CA PRO A 74 20.14 1.76 10.74
C PRO A 74 20.75 0.84 9.65
N ARG A 75 21.71 -0.01 10.02
CA ARG A 75 22.36 -1.00 9.14
C ARG A 75 21.46 -2.19 8.79
N ASP A 76 20.45 -2.44 9.62
CA ASP A 76 19.49 -3.53 9.49
C ASP A 76 18.17 -3.03 8.88
N ILE A 77 18.11 -1.77 8.46
CA ILE A 77 16.98 -1.22 7.70
C ILE A 77 17.28 -1.30 6.21
N LEU A 78 16.44 -2.04 5.49
CA LEU A 78 16.41 -2.15 4.05
C LEU A 78 15.45 -1.11 3.47
N ASP A 79 16.02 -0.16 2.75
CA ASP A 79 15.31 0.94 2.10
C ASP A 79 15.99 1.18 0.74
N PRO A 80 15.77 0.31 -0.26
CA PRO A 80 16.39 0.44 -1.56
C PRO A 80 15.96 1.75 -2.22
N GLU A 81 16.91 2.45 -2.82
CA GLU A 81 16.68 3.70 -3.55
C GLU A 81 16.83 3.47 -5.04
N SER A 82 16.04 4.19 -5.84
CA SER A 82 16.23 4.18 -7.29
C SER A 82 17.60 4.74 -7.64
N LEU A 83 18.36 4.07 -8.49
CA LEU A 83 19.72 4.45 -8.85
C LEU A 83 20.03 4.19 -10.32
N HIS A 84 21.01 4.92 -10.85
CA HIS A 84 21.52 4.72 -12.20
C HIS A 84 23.02 4.46 -12.17
N SER A 85 23.50 3.70 -13.15
CA SER A 85 24.92 3.50 -13.41
C SER A 85 25.23 3.68 -14.89
N VAL A 86 26.36 4.32 -15.19
CA VAL A 86 26.84 4.49 -16.56
C VAL A 86 27.74 3.30 -16.90
N ILE A 87 27.37 2.53 -17.93
CA ILE A 87 28.10 1.33 -18.35
C ILE A 87 29.34 1.73 -19.17
N ASP A 88 29.22 2.77 -20.00
CA ASP A 88 30.32 3.30 -20.80
C ASP A 88 30.89 4.59 -20.16
N PRO A 89 32.02 4.55 -19.43
CA PRO A 89 32.69 5.77 -19.01
C PRO A 89 33.16 6.57 -20.25
N PRO A 90 33.13 7.91 -20.21
CA PRO A 90 33.54 8.72 -21.34
C PRO A 90 35.04 8.55 -21.62
N GLY A 91 35.38 7.95 -22.77
CA GLY A 91 36.74 8.04 -23.34
C GLY A 91 37.48 6.71 -23.55
N ARG A 92 36.96 5.80 -24.38
CA ARG A 92 37.84 4.85 -25.11
C ARG A 92 38.30 5.53 -26.41
N GLU A 93 39.60 5.74 -26.52
CA GLU A 93 40.27 6.29 -27.71
C GLU A 93 39.80 5.58 -28.98
N GLY A 94 39.40 6.36 -30.00
CA GLY A 94 39.15 5.87 -31.36
C GLY A 94 37.69 5.84 -31.84
N ARG A 95 36.67 6.08 -31.00
CA ARG A 95 35.27 6.23 -31.47
C ARG A 95 34.91 7.69 -31.75
N LYS A 96 34.17 7.93 -32.86
CA LYS A 96 33.58 9.24 -33.20
C LYS A 96 32.96 9.87 -31.94
N VAL A 97 33.23 11.16 -31.72
CA VAL A 97 32.70 11.92 -30.56
C VAL A 97 31.18 11.90 -30.63
N ALA A 98 30.52 11.11 -29.78
CA ALA A 98 29.06 11.04 -29.74
C ALA A 98 28.46 12.38 -29.31
N ARG A 99 27.37 12.76 -29.97
CA ARG A 99 26.61 13.98 -29.68
C ARG A 99 25.72 13.82 -28.46
N LEU A 100 25.37 12.60 -28.06
CA LEU A 100 24.59 12.29 -26.86
C LEU A 100 25.44 11.42 -25.92
N THR A 101 25.53 11.82 -24.65
CA THR A 101 26.30 11.11 -23.62
C THR A 101 25.52 11.04 -22.30
N PRO A 102 25.55 9.90 -21.57
CA PRO A 102 26.21 8.63 -21.91
C PRO A 102 25.57 7.91 -23.12
N GLN A 103 26.16 6.80 -23.57
CA GLN A 103 25.64 5.96 -24.67
C GLN A 103 24.97 4.67 -24.18
N ASN A 104 25.43 4.15 -23.03
CA ASN A 104 24.86 2.97 -22.39
C ASN A 104 24.76 3.22 -20.87
N MET A 105 23.61 2.91 -20.30
CA MET A 105 23.37 3.02 -18.87
C MET A 105 22.44 1.92 -18.36
N SER A 106 22.51 1.65 -17.08
CA SER A 106 21.57 0.78 -16.35
C SER A 106 20.80 1.60 -15.32
N LEU A 107 19.51 1.34 -15.22
CA LEU A 107 18.58 1.91 -14.26
C LEU A 107 18.03 0.81 -13.37
N GLU A 108 18.09 1.04 -12.06
CA GLU A 108 17.44 0.24 -11.06
C GLU A 108 16.36 1.09 -10.39
N LEU A 109 15.09 0.84 -10.71
CA LEU A 109 13.97 1.66 -10.27
C LEU A 109 13.18 0.99 -9.17
N ARG A 110 12.97 1.71 -8.07
CA ARG A 110 12.00 1.35 -7.06
C ARG A 110 10.62 1.89 -7.43
N PRO A 111 9.56 1.05 -7.42
CA PRO A 111 8.20 1.50 -7.67
C PRO A 111 7.80 2.69 -6.78
N GLY A 112 7.24 3.73 -7.38
CA GLY A 112 6.81 4.95 -6.71
C GLY A 112 7.92 5.97 -6.38
N LYS A 113 9.22 5.63 -6.55
CA LYS A 113 10.34 6.58 -6.37
C LYS A 113 10.93 7.01 -7.73
N PRO A 114 10.67 8.26 -8.18
CA PRO A 114 11.24 8.75 -9.43
C PRO A 114 12.77 8.87 -9.34
N LEU A 115 13.45 8.59 -10.45
CA LEU A 115 14.89 8.75 -10.60
C LEU A 115 15.17 9.80 -11.68
N THR A 116 15.99 10.79 -11.34
CA THR A 116 16.45 11.79 -12.30
C THR A 116 17.92 11.57 -12.63
N PHE A 117 18.25 11.56 -13.93
CA PHE A 117 19.63 11.53 -14.41
C PHE A 117 19.82 12.56 -15.52
N THR A 118 21.05 13.00 -15.73
CA THR A 118 21.38 14.04 -16.69
C THR A 118 22.00 13.45 -17.95
N VAL A 119 21.47 13.81 -19.11
CA VAL A 119 22.10 13.55 -20.40
C VAL A 119 22.77 14.82 -20.92
N GLN A 120 23.97 14.65 -21.44
CA GLN A 120 24.78 15.73 -22.02
C GLN A 120 24.72 15.63 -23.53
N VAL A 121 24.32 16.73 -24.16
CA VAL A 121 24.26 16.82 -25.61
C VAL A 121 25.32 17.80 -26.10
N LYS A 122 26.11 17.38 -27.08
CA LYS A 122 27.17 18.15 -27.71
C LYS A 122 26.87 18.38 -29.17
N ARG A 123 26.72 19.64 -29.57
CA ARG A 123 26.55 20.02 -30.97
C ARG A 123 27.93 20.13 -31.67
N PRO A 124 28.18 19.39 -32.77
CA PRO A 124 29.39 19.56 -33.57
C PRO A 124 29.31 20.84 -34.43
N LYS A 125 30.48 21.34 -34.86
CA LYS A 125 30.56 22.55 -35.69
C LYS A 125 30.02 22.29 -37.12
N THR A 126 30.36 21.12 -37.65
CA THR A 126 29.93 20.61 -38.95
C THR A 126 29.60 19.13 -38.79
N SER A 127 28.68 18.62 -39.59
CA SER A 127 28.37 17.18 -39.65
C SER A 127 27.84 16.83 -41.03
N PRO A 128 28.05 15.61 -41.54
CA PRO A 128 27.47 15.20 -42.80
C PRO A 128 25.93 15.29 -42.77
N VAL A 129 25.35 15.87 -43.81
CA VAL A 129 23.89 16.02 -43.97
C VAL A 129 23.50 15.52 -45.35
N ASP A 130 22.52 14.62 -45.35
CA ASP A 130 21.83 14.17 -46.55
C ASP A 130 20.61 15.07 -46.74
N VAL A 131 20.55 15.79 -47.86
CA VAL A 131 19.44 16.68 -48.19
C VAL A 131 18.54 16.00 -49.22
N TYR A 132 17.23 15.99 -49.01
CA TYR A 132 16.28 15.49 -49.99
C TYR A 132 15.25 16.55 -50.33
N TYR A 133 15.17 16.90 -51.60
CA TYR A 133 14.23 17.90 -52.11
C TYR A 133 12.98 17.21 -52.67
N LEU A 134 11.81 17.56 -52.13
CA LEU A 134 10.52 16.96 -52.50
C LEU A 134 9.54 18.04 -52.96
N THR A 135 8.89 17.81 -54.10
CA THR A 135 7.84 18.72 -54.64
C THR A 135 6.76 17.95 -55.39
N SER A 136 5.58 18.57 -55.57
CA SER A 136 4.54 18.05 -56.47
C SER A 136 4.81 18.39 -57.93
N LEU A 137 4.28 17.58 -58.86
CA LEU A 137 4.35 17.81 -60.30
C LEU A 137 3.61 19.09 -60.71
N SER A 138 2.47 19.38 -60.12
CA SER A 138 1.72 20.64 -60.33
C SER A 138 2.54 21.89 -60.00
N PHE A 139 3.31 21.88 -58.91
CA PHE A 139 4.23 22.97 -58.58
C PHE A 139 5.39 23.03 -59.59
N ALA A 140 5.97 21.87 -59.93
CA ALA A 140 7.06 21.77 -60.90
C ALA A 140 6.68 22.25 -62.31
N THR A 141 5.46 21.95 -62.76
CA THR A 141 4.96 22.28 -64.11
C THR A 141 4.63 23.75 -64.28
N LYS A 142 4.18 24.45 -63.22
CA LYS A 142 4.05 25.92 -63.22
C LYS A 142 5.37 26.61 -63.54
N ASP A 143 6.48 26.04 -63.08
CA ASP A 143 7.80 26.66 -63.15
C ASP A 143 8.74 26.07 -64.22
N SER A 144 8.37 24.99 -64.89
CA SER A 144 9.24 24.11 -65.70
C SER A 144 10.21 23.27 -64.87
N LEU A 145 10.42 22.02 -65.28
CA LEU A 145 11.35 21.07 -64.65
C LEU A 145 12.78 21.64 -64.50
N HIS A 146 13.22 22.50 -65.41
CA HIS A 146 14.53 23.15 -65.33
C HIS A 146 14.65 24.11 -64.14
N LYS A 147 13.59 24.86 -63.81
CA LYS A 147 13.59 25.73 -62.61
C LYS A 147 13.55 24.91 -61.31
N VAL A 148 12.94 23.72 -61.34
CA VAL A 148 12.89 22.82 -60.18
C VAL A 148 14.30 22.31 -59.82
N THR A 149 15.11 21.95 -60.82
CA THR A 149 16.53 21.62 -60.60
C THR A 149 17.31 22.81 -60.07
N LEU A 150 17.04 24.03 -60.57
CA LEU A 150 17.66 25.25 -60.05
C LEU A 150 17.30 25.50 -58.57
N LEU A 151 16.02 25.33 -58.20
CA LEU A 151 15.56 25.47 -56.82
C LEU A 151 16.21 24.44 -55.89
N GLY A 152 16.29 23.18 -56.30
CA GLY A 152 16.99 22.16 -55.50
C GLY A 152 18.49 22.49 -55.33
N GLY A 153 19.14 23.07 -56.34
CA GLY A 153 20.51 23.60 -56.22
C GLY A 153 20.61 24.76 -55.23
N GLN A 154 19.62 25.66 -55.19
CA GLN A 154 19.54 26.72 -54.17
C GLN A 154 19.35 26.15 -52.76
N VAL A 155 18.55 25.08 -52.60
CA VAL A 155 18.39 24.37 -51.31
C VAL A 155 19.73 23.83 -50.82
N LEU A 156 20.45 23.08 -51.66
CA LEU A 156 21.76 22.53 -51.28
C LEU A 156 22.73 23.66 -50.90
N SER A 157 22.81 24.71 -51.73
CA SER A 157 23.68 25.86 -51.47
C SER A 157 23.32 26.60 -50.17
N ALA A 158 22.04 26.75 -49.85
CA ALA A 158 21.58 27.37 -48.60
C ALA A 158 22.02 26.56 -47.37
N VAL A 159 21.87 25.23 -47.42
CA VAL A 159 22.30 24.33 -46.34
C VAL A 159 23.82 24.33 -46.19
N GLN A 160 24.56 24.33 -47.31
CA GLN A 160 26.02 24.38 -47.34
C GLN A 160 26.61 25.65 -46.69
N GLU A 161 25.93 26.79 -46.79
CA GLU A 161 26.37 28.04 -46.14
C GLU A 161 26.35 27.95 -44.61
N VAL A 162 25.45 27.14 -44.04
CA VAL A 162 25.36 26.91 -42.60
C VAL A 162 26.22 25.71 -42.19
N ASN A 163 26.25 24.66 -43.01
CA ASN A 163 26.99 23.44 -42.78
C ASN A 163 27.71 22.95 -44.05
N PRO A 164 29.02 23.26 -44.19
CA PRO A 164 29.80 22.90 -45.38
C PRO A 164 29.93 21.40 -45.69
N GLU A 165 29.62 20.52 -44.74
CA GLU A 165 29.65 19.06 -44.94
C GLU A 165 28.36 18.50 -45.57
N ALA A 166 27.39 19.35 -45.92
CA ALA A 166 26.24 18.97 -46.73
C ALA A 166 26.66 18.83 -48.20
N HIS A 167 27.12 17.64 -48.60
CA HIS A 167 27.54 17.38 -49.97
C HIS A 167 26.49 16.61 -50.79
N SER A 168 25.58 15.89 -50.15
CA SER A 168 24.65 14.99 -50.83
C SER A 168 23.24 15.58 -50.94
N ILE A 169 22.69 15.62 -52.16
CA ILE A 169 21.29 15.95 -52.43
C ILE A 169 20.58 14.86 -53.24
N GLY A 170 19.32 14.60 -52.89
CA GLY A 170 18.39 13.75 -53.64
C GLY A 170 17.15 14.53 -54.04
N PHE A 171 16.38 13.99 -54.98
CA PHE A 171 15.18 14.63 -55.51
C PHE A 171 14.03 13.65 -55.70
N GLY A 172 12.84 14.11 -55.30
CA GLY A 172 11.58 13.40 -55.46
C GLY A 172 10.50 14.29 -56.05
N LEU A 173 9.70 13.70 -56.94
CA LEU A 173 8.56 14.33 -57.59
C LEU A 173 7.34 13.43 -57.46
N PHE A 174 6.22 13.97 -56.98
CA PHE A 174 4.97 13.19 -56.85
C PHE A 174 3.77 13.87 -57.52
N GLY A 175 2.76 13.08 -57.83
CA GLY A 175 1.47 13.56 -58.33
C GLY A 175 0.46 12.43 -58.48
N HIS A 176 -0.78 12.79 -58.80
CA HIS A 176 -1.83 11.81 -59.08
C HIS A 176 -2.01 11.57 -60.57
N GLN A 177 -1.62 10.37 -61.03
CA GLN A 177 -1.83 9.93 -62.40
C GLN A 177 -3.26 9.37 -62.57
N GLN A 178 -3.90 9.68 -63.70
CA GLN A 178 -5.14 9.02 -64.09
C GLN A 178 -4.81 7.68 -64.76
N ASN A 179 -5.50 6.61 -64.34
CA ASN A 179 -5.36 5.30 -64.97
C ASN A 179 -5.85 5.36 -66.43
N LEU A 180 -4.93 5.28 -67.40
CA LEU A 180 -5.23 5.37 -68.84
C LEU A 180 -5.71 4.03 -69.45
N ASP A 181 -5.79 2.95 -68.66
CA ASP A 181 -6.20 1.62 -69.14
C ASP A 181 -7.71 1.47 -69.40
N SER A 182 -8.47 2.54 -69.26
CA SER A 182 -9.84 2.58 -69.78
C SER A 182 -9.81 3.02 -71.24
N LYS A 183 -9.86 2.05 -72.14
CA LYS A 183 -10.17 2.17 -73.58
C LYS A 183 -11.55 2.82 -73.89
N LYS A 184 -12.12 3.58 -72.96
CA LYS A 184 -13.35 4.36 -73.10
C LYS A 184 -12.99 5.83 -73.13
N SER A 185 -13.14 6.43 -74.31
CA SER A 185 -13.17 7.87 -74.54
C SER A 185 -14.21 8.53 -73.62
N GLY A 186 -13.79 9.08 -72.48
CA GLY A 186 -14.72 9.66 -71.52
C GLY A 186 -14.13 10.35 -70.28
N CYS A 187 -12.81 10.39 -70.08
CA CYS A 187 -12.22 11.16 -68.97
C CYS A 187 -12.10 12.65 -69.35
N GLY A 188 -13.23 13.36 -69.29
CA GLY A 188 -13.27 14.82 -69.08
C GLY A 188 -13.26 15.17 -67.58
N GLU A 189 -13.06 16.45 -67.24
CA GLU A 189 -13.15 16.93 -65.85
C GLU A 189 -14.51 16.53 -65.23
N GLY A 190 -14.51 15.55 -64.33
CA GLY A 190 -15.68 15.15 -63.55
C GLY A 190 -16.43 13.87 -63.99
N GLY A 191 -15.89 13.05 -64.91
CA GLY A 191 -16.54 11.78 -65.29
C GLY A 191 -16.42 10.67 -64.20
N PRO A 192 -17.52 9.97 -63.83
CA PRO A 192 -17.46 8.85 -62.89
C PRO A 192 -16.77 7.64 -63.53
N GLY A 193 -15.63 7.23 -62.98
CA GLY A 193 -14.87 6.05 -63.43
C GLY A 193 -13.38 6.28 -63.69
N CYS A 194 -12.85 7.50 -63.56
CA CYS A 194 -11.43 7.78 -63.67
C CYS A 194 -10.81 7.77 -62.24
N GLU A 195 -10.36 6.59 -61.78
CA GLU A 195 -9.73 6.44 -60.47
C GLU A 195 -8.29 7.02 -60.50
N LYS A 196 -7.95 7.83 -59.49
CA LYS A 196 -6.63 8.48 -59.37
C LYS A 196 -5.66 7.52 -58.67
N VAL A 197 -4.46 7.37 -59.22
CA VAL A 197 -3.39 6.56 -58.62
C VAL A 197 -2.24 7.49 -58.20
N PHE A 198 -1.76 7.34 -56.97
CA PHE A 198 -0.60 8.07 -56.48
C PHE A 198 0.65 7.61 -57.23
N SER A 199 1.43 8.55 -57.75
CA SER A 199 2.68 8.32 -58.44
C SER A 199 3.80 9.12 -57.79
N PHE A 200 4.91 8.46 -57.46
CA PHE A 200 6.11 9.08 -56.88
C PHE A 200 7.34 8.61 -57.65
N SER A 201 8.11 9.57 -58.16
CA SER A 201 9.33 9.36 -58.94
C SER A 201 10.53 9.93 -58.20
N HIS A 202 11.61 9.16 -58.16
CA HIS A 202 12.87 9.52 -57.50
C HIS A 202 14.00 9.67 -58.53
N SER A 203 14.88 10.66 -58.33
CA SER A 203 16.16 10.74 -59.05
C SER A 203 17.21 9.87 -58.35
N PRO A 204 17.90 8.97 -59.06
CA PRO A 204 18.67 7.90 -58.42
C PRO A 204 19.78 8.40 -57.50
N SER A 205 19.70 7.99 -56.22
CA SER A 205 20.69 8.13 -55.14
C SER A 205 21.18 9.54 -54.83
N LEU A 206 21.48 9.78 -53.55
CA LEU A 206 22.10 11.00 -53.08
C LEU A 206 23.45 11.25 -53.77
N SER A 207 23.62 12.42 -54.38
CA SER A 207 24.82 12.81 -55.16
C SER A 207 25.23 14.25 -54.88
N ASP A 208 26.42 14.65 -55.36
CA ASP A 208 26.94 16.03 -55.20
C ASP A 208 26.18 17.06 -56.05
N SER A 209 25.30 16.59 -56.94
CA SER A 209 24.42 17.42 -57.75
C SER A 209 23.13 16.66 -58.07
N LEU A 210 22.09 17.41 -58.45
CA LEU A 210 20.80 16.83 -58.82
C LEU A 210 20.92 16.07 -60.15
N GLY A 211 20.71 14.76 -60.10
CA GLY A 211 20.65 13.90 -61.28
C GLY A 211 19.34 14.06 -62.08
N PRO A 212 19.26 13.45 -63.28
CA PRO A 212 18.01 13.38 -64.03
C PRO A 212 16.95 12.57 -63.26
N LEU A 213 15.67 12.91 -63.42
CA LEU A 213 14.55 12.10 -62.93
C LEU A 213 14.46 10.80 -63.74
N ALA A 214 14.18 9.69 -63.06
CA ALA A 214 13.96 8.39 -63.68
C ALA A 214 12.82 8.40 -64.71
N GLU A 215 11.66 8.91 -64.29
CA GLU A 215 10.46 9.09 -65.11
C GLU A 215 9.64 10.27 -64.57
N THR A 216 9.18 11.15 -65.46
CA THR A 216 8.30 12.27 -65.07
C THR A 216 6.84 11.82 -65.09
N PRO A 217 6.07 11.99 -64.00
CA PRO A 217 4.64 11.68 -64.02
C PRO A 217 3.92 12.57 -65.06
N LYS A 218 2.91 12.01 -65.76
CA LYS A 218 2.35 12.61 -66.99
C LYS A 218 1.35 13.76 -66.74
N LYS A 219 0.64 13.76 -65.61
CA LYS A 219 -0.32 14.81 -65.21
C LYS A 219 -0.65 14.65 -63.73
N ASP A 220 -0.82 15.75 -63.01
CA ASP A 220 -1.21 15.75 -61.60
C ASP A 220 -2.57 16.43 -61.45
N SER A 221 -3.58 15.64 -61.08
CA SER A 221 -4.96 16.11 -60.92
C SER A 221 -5.34 16.44 -59.47
N ALA A 222 -4.46 16.13 -58.50
CA ALA A 222 -4.75 16.29 -57.07
C ALA A 222 -3.49 16.38 -56.20
N PRO A 223 -2.74 17.49 -56.28
CA PRO A 223 -1.50 17.66 -55.51
C PRO A 223 -1.66 17.63 -54.00
N SER A 224 -2.73 18.25 -53.49
CA SER A 224 -2.97 18.36 -52.05
C SER A 224 -3.30 17.01 -51.40
N GLU A 225 -3.80 16.05 -52.17
CA GLU A 225 -4.10 14.71 -51.69
C GLU A 225 -2.81 13.90 -51.47
N GLY A 226 -1.81 14.04 -52.34
CA GLY A 226 -0.60 13.19 -52.30
C GLY A 226 0.48 13.59 -51.30
N VAL A 227 0.36 14.73 -50.60
CA VAL A 227 1.46 15.31 -49.81
C VAL A 227 1.89 14.39 -48.66
N LEU A 228 0.96 13.97 -47.81
CA LEU A 228 1.28 13.15 -46.63
C LEU A 228 1.80 11.75 -47.03
N LEU A 229 1.28 11.18 -48.12
CA LEU A 229 1.79 9.94 -48.71
C LEU A 229 3.23 10.09 -49.19
N ALA A 230 3.55 11.17 -49.91
CA ALA A 230 4.90 11.40 -50.42
C ALA A 230 5.91 11.59 -49.28
N LEU A 231 5.54 12.34 -48.24
CA LEU A 231 6.37 12.50 -47.04
C LEU A 231 6.59 11.15 -46.33
N GLN A 232 5.53 10.35 -46.16
CA GLN A 232 5.63 9.03 -45.55
C GLN A 232 6.51 8.07 -46.37
N GLN A 233 6.29 7.94 -47.68
CA GLN A 233 7.08 7.07 -48.55
C GLN A 233 8.56 7.49 -48.56
N THR A 234 8.84 8.80 -48.58
CA THR A 234 10.22 9.31 -48.45
C THR A 234 10.86 8.93 -47.11
N ALA A 235 10.06 8.80 -46.05
CA ALA A 235 10.53 8.41 -44.74
C ALA A 235 10.79 6.90 -44.61
N VAL A 236 9.88 6.05 -45.11
CA VAL A 236 9.94 4.59 -44.92
C VAL A 236 10.79 3.88 -45.97
N CYS A 237 10.90 4.43 -47.18
CA CYS A 237 11.66 3.83 -48.27
C CYS A 237 13.16 4.17 -48.21
N GLY A 238 13.80 3.96 -47.06
CA GLY A 238 15.16 4.44 -46.81
C GLY A 238 16.22 3.94 -47.80
N ASP A 239 16.17 2.66 -48.16
CA ASP A 239 17.09 2.04 -49.12
C ASP A 239 16.86 2.54 -50.55
N PHE A 240 15.60 2.86 -50.91
CA PHE A 240 15.24 3.38 -52.22
C PHE A 240 15.69 4.84 -52.39
N ILE A 241 15.52 5.65 -51.33
CA ILE A 241 15.97 7.04 -51.30
C ILE A 241 17.50 7.13 -51.19
N GLY A 242 18.13 6.15 -50.54
CA GLY A 242 19.57 6.08 -50.31
C GLY A 242 20.02 6.87 -49.09
N TRP A 243 19.19 6.99 -48.05
CA TRP A 243 19.57 7.69 -46.82
C TRP A 243 20.80 7.05 -46.17
N GLY A 244 21.86 7.83 -45.94
CA GLY A 244 23.06 7.37 -45.27
C GLY A 244 22.92 7.28 -43.75
N HIS A 245 24.06 7.08 -43.09
CA HIS A 245 24.21 7.19 -41.62
C HIS A 245 24.40 8.64 -41.13
N ASN A 246 24.08 9.61 -41.98
CA ASN A 246 24.24 11.03 -41.75
C ASN A 246 22.98 11.66 -41.15
N THR A 247 23.02 12.96 -40.89
CA THR A 247 21.81 13.71 -40.52
C THR A 247 20.90 13.83 -41.75
N ARG A 248 19.63 13.41 -41.63
CA ARG A 248 18.66 13.39 -42.74
C ARG A 248 17.80 14.65 -42.71
N LEU A 249 17.78 15.40 -43.81
CA LEU A 249 17.00 16.62 -43.99
C LEU A 249 16.09 16.49 -45.22
N LEU A 250 14.78 16.58 -45.00
CA LEU A 250 13.78 16.62 -46.06
C LEU A 250 13.27 18.05 -46.23
N VAL A 251 13.40 18.61 -47.43
CA VAL A 251 12.91 19.94 -47.77
C VAL A 251 11.74 19.78 -48.74
N TYR A 252 10.54 20.00 -48.23
CA TYR A 252 9.31 20.00 -49.02
C TYR A 252 9.02 21.41 -49.51
N VAL A 253 8.79 21.57 -50.82
CA VAL A 253 8.50 22.86 -51.43
C VAL A 253 7.19 22.80 -52.20
N SER A 254 6.25 23.71 -51.92
CA SER A 254 4.98 23.77 -52.63
C SER A 254 4.23 25.09 -52.44
N ASP A 255 3.26 25.37 -53.32
CA ASP A 255 2.24 26.39 -53.14
C ASP A 255 0.85 25.78 -52.80
N HIS A 256 0.80 24.47 -52.54
CA HIS A 256 -0.41 23.74 -52.22
C HIS A 256 -0.48 23.35 -50.73
N GLY A 257 -1.67 23.41 -50.15
CA GLY A 257 -1.97 22.78 -48.87
C GLY A 257 -2.03 21.26 -48.99
N PHE A 258 -2.17 20.56 -47.87
CA PHE A 258 -2.42 19.11 -47.84
C PHE A 258 -3.87 18.80 -47.42
N ARG A 259 -4.42 17.63 -47.76
CA ARG A 259 -5.69 17.11 -47.23
C ARG A 259 -5.40 16.06 -46.14
N ALA A 260 -6.02 16.23 -44.97
CA ALA A 260 -6.00 15.25 -43.88
C ALA A 260 -7.22 14.32 -43.99
N THR A 261 -7.10 13.09 -43.51
CA THR A 261 -8.09 12.00 -43.66
C THR A 261 -9.41 12.18 -42.90
N GLU A 262 -9.61 13.25 -42.15
CA GLU A 262 -10.85 13.46 -41.38
C GLU A 262 -12.11 13.62 -42.26
N ASP A 263 -11.96 13.81 -43.57
CA ASP A 263 -13.07 13.96 -44.53
C ASP A 263 -13.51 12.66 -45.23
N GLN A 264 -12.91 11.48 -44.95
CA GLN A 264 -13.33 10.22 -45.57
C GLN A 264 -14.17 9.36 -44.64
N THR A 265 -15.44 9.75 -44.46
CA THR A 265 -16.51 8.81 -44.08
C THR A 265 -16.79 7.86 -45.25
N SER A 266 -15.94 6.85 -45.46
CA SER A 266 -16.33 5.72 -46.28
C SER A 266 -15.74 4.43 -45.74
N ASN A 267 -16.66 3.55 -45.33
CA ASN A 267 -16.44 2.14 -45.05
C ASN A 267 -15.51 1.49 -46.08
N ALA A 268 -14.23 1.36 -45.74
CA ALA A 268 -13.32 0.39 -46.33
C ALA A 268 -12.51 -0.20 -45.19
N SER A 269 -12.58 -1.52 -45.07
CA SER A 269 -11.84 -2.33 -44.11
C SER A 269 -10.37 -1.88 -44.09
N ARG A 270 -9.91 -1.33 -42.96
CA ARG A 270 -8.51 -0.97 -42.71
C ARG A 270 -7.63 -2.18 -43.03
N ALA A 271 -6.99 -2.17 -44.20
CA ALA A 271 -5.96 -3.14 -44.53
C ALA A 271 -4.68 -2.73 -43.78
N ASP A 272 -4.00 -3.71 -43.20
CA ASP A 272 -2.86 -3.61 -42.28
C ASP A 272 -1.54 -3.13 -42.95
N ASP A 273 -1.66 -2.33 -44.02
CA ASP A 273 -0.59 -2.00 -44.96
C ASP A 273 -0.14 -0.52 -44.88
N SER A 274 -0.70 0.23 -43.93
CA SER A 274 -0.37 1.62 -43.66
C SER A 274 1.05 1.75 -43.09
N GLY A 275 1.96 2.28 -43.90
CA GLY A 275 3.31 2.65 -43.44
C GLY A 275 4.45 1.72 -43.88
N GLN A 276 4.19 0.78 -44.80
CA GLN A 276 5.27 0.07 -45.50
C GLN A 276 5.78 0.84 -46.73
N CYS A 277 7.00 0.53 -47.15
CA CYS A 277 7.55 1.03 -48.40
C CYS A 277 6.96 0.25 -49.58
N HIS A 278 6.22 0.93 -50.45
CA HIS A 278 5.49 0.31 -51.56
C HIS A 278 6.26 0.50 -52.85
N ARG A 279 7.20 -0.40 -53.16
CA ARG A 279 8.00 -0.33 -54.40
C ARG A 279 7.47 -1.32 -55.45
N THR A 280 7.20 -0.84 -56.66
CA THR A 280 6.96 -1.74 -57.79
C THR A 280 8.28 -2.37 -58.24
N GLU A 281 8.35 -3.70 -58.28
CA GLU A 281 9.58 -4.43 -58.60
C GLU A 281 10.11 -4.08 -60.00
N GLY A 282 11.38 -3.65 -60.07
CA GLY A 282 12.02 -3.24 -61.34
C GLY A 282 11.77 -1.80 -61.81
N GLN A 283 10.98 -1.00 -61.07
CA GLN A 283 10.69 0.40 -61.42
C GLN A 283 11.31 1.40 -60.43
N GLN A 284 11.72 2.56 -60.95
CA GLN A 284 12.20 3.70 -60.16
C GLN A 284 11.05 4.64 -59.71
N HIS A 285 9.83 4.11 -59.65
CA HIS A 285 8.63 4.84 -59.24
C HIS A 285 7.71 3.99 -58.36
N ILE A 286 6.98 4.65 -57.48
CA ILE A 286 5.92 4.06 -56.65
C ILE A 286 4.59 4.41 -57.32
N SER A 287 3.82 3.41 -57.70
CA SER A 287 2.48 3.58 -58.28
C SER A 287 1.53 2.56 -57.65
N HIS A 288 0.90 2.92 -56.53
CA HIS A 288 0.05 2.02 -55.77
C HIS A 288 -1.20 2.73 -55.24
N LYS A 289 -2.30 1.99 -55.10
CA LYS A 289 -3.49 2.47 -54.39
C LYS A 289 -3.20 2.35 -52.89
N MET A 290 -3.06 3.49 -52.21
CA MET A 290 -2.72 3.54 -50.79
C MET A 290 -3.73 4.41 -50.06
N ASP A 291 -4.03 4.01 -48.83
CA ASP A 291 -4.75 4.87 -47.90
C ASP A 291 -3.82 6.01 -47.44
N TYR A 292 -4.39 7.21 -47.32
CA TYR A 292 -3.64 8.38 -46.87
C TYR A 292 -3.29 8.25 -45.39
N PRO A 293 -2.05 8.57 -44.98
CA PRO A 293 -1.67 8.49 -43.59
C PRO A 293 -2.25 9.66 -42.80
N THR A 294 -2.52 9.39 -41.53
CA THR A 294 -2.85 10.43 -40.54
C THR A 294 -1.60 11.24 -40.19
N GLU A 295 -1.79 12.44 -39.65
CA GLU A 295 -0.68 13.30 -39.19
C GLU A 295 0.13 12.62 -38.08
N ALA A 296 -0.52 11.82 -37.23
CA ALA A 296 0.13 11.05 -36.17
C ALA A 296 1.00 9.91 -36.72
N GLU A 297 0.54 9.18 -37.74
CA GLU A 297 1.33 8.14 -38.42
C GLU A 297 2.56 8.75 -39.09
N LEU A 298 2.40 9.89 -39.77
CA LEU A 298 3.53 10.61 -40.36
C LEU A 298 4.53 11.06 -39.29
N ALA A 299 4.06 11.61 -38.17
CA ALA A 299 4.91 12.00 -37.05
C ALA A 299 5.71 10.82 -36.50
N HIS A 300 5.07 9.66 -36.38
CA HIS A 300 5.72 8.43 -35.94
C HIS A 300 6.82 7.98 -36.92
N ARG A 301 6.52 7.89 -38.22
CA ARG A 301 7.47 7.44 -39.25
C ARG A 301 8.67 8.38 -39.43
N LEU A 302 8.45 9.69 -39.35
CA LEU A 302 9.54 10.68 -39.38
C LEU A 302 10.44 10.58 -38.13
N THR A 303 9.85 10.33 -36.95
CA THR A 303 10.61 10.14 -35.69
C THR A 303 11.45 8.86 -35.77
N GLU A 304 10.84 7.74 -36.17
CA GLU A 304 11.48 6.43 -36.29
C GLU A 304 12.66 6.44 -37.26
N ASN A 305 12.50 7.11 -38.41
CA ASN A 305 13.55 7.24 -39.42
C ASN A 305 14.47 8.44 -39.21
N ASN A 306 14.26 9.20 -38.12
CA ASN A 306 15.09 10.33 -37.70
C ASN A 306 15.26 11.43 -38.78
N ILE A 307 14.17 11.74 -39.48
CA ILE A 307 14.14 12.72 -40.57
C ILE A 307 13.61 14.06 -40.07
N GLN A 308 14.34 15.12 -40.39
CA GLN A 308 13.94 16.49 -40.09
C GLN A 308 13.30 17.13 -41.31
N VAL A 309 12.22 17.90 -41.12
CA VAL A 309 11.45 18.45 -42.25
C VAL A 309 11.45 19.97 -42.26
N ILE A 310 11.77 20.56 -43.40
CA ILE A 310 11.52 21.98 -43.69
C ILE A 310 10.35 22.05 -44.67
N PHE A 311 9.25 22.67 -44.25
CA PHE A 311 8.13 23.00 -45.14
C PHE A 311 8.34 24.40 -45.70
N ALA A 312 8.88 24.49 -46.91
CA ALA A 312 9.02 25.77 -47.60
C ALA A 312 7.79 26.01 -48.48
N VAL A 313 6.84 26.78 -47.97
CA VAL A 313 5.51 26.93 -48.61
C VAL A 313 5.12 28.40 -48.78
N THR A 314 4.16 28.68 -49.67
CA THR A 314 3.63 30.03 -49.84
C THR A 314 2.88 30.51 -48.59
N GLU A 315 2.80 31.83 -48.41
CA GLU A 315 2.09 32.48 -47.29
C GLU A 315 0.67 31.91 -47.09
N GLU A 316 -0.05 31.74 -48.21
CA GLU A 316 -1.47 31.32 -48.25
C GLU A 316 -1.75 29.99 -47.55
N VAL A 317 -0.78 29.07 -47.53
CA VAL A 317 -0.95 27.72 -46.96
C VAL A 317 -0.11 27.52 -45.69
N SER A 318 0.65 28.54 -45.29
CA SER A 318 1.67 28.43 -44.24
C SER A 318 1.10 28.05 -42.87
N GLU A 319 -0.05 28.59 -42.47
CA GLU A 319 -0.69 28.29 -41.18
C GLU A 319 -0.98 26.80 -41.01
N LYS A 320 -1.47 26.12 -42.05
CA LYS A 320 -1.75 24.69 -42.00
C LYS A 320 -0.49 23.85 -41.79
N TYR A 321 0.62 24.25 -42.39
CA TYR A 321 1.90 23.59 -42.16
C TYR A 321 2.52 23.93 -40.80
N LYS A 322 2.18 25.08 -40.19
CA LYS A 322 2.57 25.38 -38.81
C LYS A 322 1.87 24.45 -37.84
N GLU A 323 0.57 24.20 -38.02
CA GLU A 323 -0.20 23.22 -37.24
C GLU A 323 0.41 21.82 -37.34
N LEU A 324 0.69 21.34 -38.56
CA LEU A 324 1.37 20.06 -38.77
C LEU A 324 2.76 20.04 -38.11
N SER A 325 3.52 21.11 -38.26
CA SER A 325 4.87 21.23 -37.67
C SER A 325 4.86 21.17 -36.14
N ASN A 326 3.75 21.54 -35.48
CA ASN A 326 3.63 21.44 -34.02
C ASN A 326 3.46 19.98 -33.54
N LEU A 327 2.92 19.10 -34.39
CA LEU A 327 2.79 17.67 -34.11
C LEU A 327 4.09 16.91 -34.40
N LEU A 328 4.79 17.34 -35.44
CA LEU A 328 6.02 16.72 -35.89
C LEU A 328 7.17 16.96 -34.90
N PRO A 329 8.08 15.98 -34.76
CA PRO A 329 9.07 15.96 -33.69
C PRO A 329 10.23 16.93 -33.90
N LYS A 330 10.57 17.23 -35.15
CA LYS A 330 11.62 18.17 -35.52
C LYS A 330 11.41 18.71 -36.93
N SER A 331 10.56 19.73 -37.03
CA SER A 331 10.28 20.44 -38.28
C SER A 331 10.22 21.95 -38.10
N THR A 332 10.30 22.66 -39.22
CA THR A 332 10.07 24.10 -39.26
C THR A 332 9.37 24.49 -40.56
N VAL A 333 8.65 25.60 -40.53
CA VAL A 333 8.02 26.20 -41.70
C VAL A 333 8.85 27.38 -42.17
N ALA A 334 8.98 27.52 -43.48
CA ALA A 334 9.69 28.58 -44.17
C ALA A 334 8.76 29.19 -45.22
N ILE A 335 8.60 30.51 -45.22
CA ILE A 335 7.68 31.18 -46.14
C ILE A 335 8.42 31.52 -47.44
N LEU A 336 7.90 31.00 -48.56
CA LEU A 336 8.48 31.23 -49.88
C LEU A 336 8.30 32.70 -50.32
N PRO A 337 9.38 33.40 -50.71
CA PRO A 337 9.27 34.76 -51.20
C PRO A 337 8.67 34.80 -52.61
N SER A 338 8.03 35.92 -52.98
CA SER A 338 7.36 36.08 -54.27
C SER A 338 8.31 36.03 -55.48
N ASP A 339 9.58 36.40 -55.29
CA ASP A 339 10.65 36.32 -56.30
C ASP A 339 11.25 34.91 -56.44
N ARG A 340 10.78 33.96 -55.61
CA ARG A 340 11.21 32.54 -55.56
C ARG A 340 12.70 32.34 -55.36
N ASN A 341 13.41 33.33 -54.81
CA ASN A 341 14.79 33.16 -54.34
C ASN A 341 14.78 32.54 -52.93
N ILE A 342 14.69 31.22 -52.88
CA ILE A 342 14.45 30.49 -51.63
C ILE A 342 15.70 30.35 -50.75
N LYS A 343 16.87 30.72 -51.26
CA LYS A 343 18.16 30.46 -50.62
C LYS A 343 18.24 31.06 -49.20
N ALA A 344 17.85 32.31 -49.03
CA ALA A 344 17.88 32.98 -47.73
C ALA A 344 16.88 32.35 -46.74
N THR A 345 15.67 32.07 -47.21
CA THR A 345 14.61 31.44 -46.43
C THR A 345 15.00 30.05 -45.93
N ILE A 346 15.56 29.20 -46.81
CA ILE A 346 16.01 27.85 -46.44
C ILE A 346 17.19 27.91 -45.47
N LYS A 347 18.10 28.87 -45.66
CA LYS A 347 19.24 29.09 -44.76
C LYS A 347 18.76 29.40 -43.34
N GLU A 348 17.82 30.34 -43.19
CA GLU A 348 17.26 30.71 -41.90
C GLU A 348 16.50 29.54 -41.25
N ALA A 349 15.66 28.84 -42.04
CA ALA A 349 14.93 27.67 -41.56
C ALA A 349 15.88 26.55 -41.08
N TYR A 350 16.95 26.28 -41.82
CA TYR A 350 17.94 25.28 -41.43
C TYR A 350 18.75 25.71 -40.20
N ASP A 351 19.12 26.99 -40.08
CA ASP A 351 19.82 27.50 -38.90
C ASP A 351 18.96 27.35 -37.63
N LYS A 352 17.67 27.72 -37.71
CA LYS A 352 16.67 27.48 -36.66
C LYS A 352 16.52 25.99 -36.33
N LEU A 353 16.31 25.15 -37.34
CA LEU A 353 16.12 23.71 -37.14
C LEU A 353 17.35 23.02 -36.54
N SER A 354 18.54 23.48 -36.92
CA SER A 354 19.79 22.93 -36.41
C SER A 354 20.04 23.36 -34.96
N SER A 355 19.62 24.57 -34.57
CA SER A 355 19.82 25.13 -33.23
C SER A 355 18.83 24.59 -32.20
N THR A 356 17.68 24.08 -32.64
CA THR A 356 16.74 23.33 -31.79
C THR A 356 17.23 21.90 -31.56
N VAL A 357 17.34 21.53 -30.28
CA VAL A 357 17.62 20.16 -29.87
C VAL A 357 16.33 19.56 -29.34
N VAL A 358 16.01 18.37 -29.84
CA VAL A 358 14.90 17.57 -29.33
C VAL A 358 15.41 16.16 -29.00
N VAL A 359 15.14 15.71 -27.78
CA VAL A 359 15.39 14.33 -27.33
C VAL A 359 14.04 13.65 -27.09
N SER A 360 13.88 12.44 -27.63
CA SER A 360 12.71 11.60 -27.43
C SER A 360 13.10 10.23 -26.90
N HIS A 361 12.14 9.47 -26.41
CA HIS A 361 12.33 8.07 -26.02
C HIS A 361 11.50 7.13 -26.89
N THR A 362 11.95 5.89 -27.03
CA THR A 362 11.11 4.80 -27.56
C THR A 362 10.00 4.48 -26.56
N HIS A 363 8.79 4.20 -27.05
CA HIS A 363 7.67 3.81 -26.20
C HIS A 363 8.02 2.58 -25.36
N ILE A 364 7.69 2.63 -24.07
CA ILE A 364 7.98 1.58 -23.10
C ILE A 364 6.77 1.43 -22.17
N ARG A 365 6.32 0.19 -21.97
CA ARG A 365 5.11 -0.10 -21.19
C ARG A 365 5.39 0.04 -19.70
N GLY A 366 4.49 0.71 -18.99
CA GLY A 366 4.52 0.84 -17.53
C GLY A 366 5.58 1.81 -16.96
N LEU A 367 6.28 2.56 -17.82
CA LEU A 367 7.27 3.55 -17.41
C LEU A 367 6.81 4.95 -17.80
N ASN A 368 6.88 5.89 -16.86
CA ASN A 368 6.64 7.31 -17.11
C ASN A 368 7.97 8.03 -17.23
N VAL A 369 8.15 8.81 -18.31
CA VAL A 369 9.38 9.53 -18.62
C VAL A 369 9.02 11.00 -18.80
N SER A 370 9.77 11.88 -18.16
CA SER A 370 9.61 13.33 -18.29
C SER A 370 10.96 14.02 -18.41
N TYR A 371 10.94 15.23 -18.97
CA TYR A 371 12.14 15.98 -19.29
C TYR A 371 12.08 17.35 -18.64
N SER A 372 13.21 17.81 -18.12
CA SER A 372 13.40 19.20 -17.70
C SER A 372 14.71 19.73 -18.28
N SER A 373 14.66 20.94 -18.82
CA SER A 373 15.80 21.62 -19.43
C SER A 373 16.07 22.95 -18.72
N GLU A 374 17.34 23.33 -18.65
CA GLU A 374 17.78 24.64 -18.14
C GLU A 374 18.06 25.60 -19.30
N CYS A 375 17.21 25.61 -20.33
CA CYS A 375 17.45 26.42 -21.53
C CYS A 375 16.91 27.84 -21.36
N ALA A 376 17.65 28.82 -21.89
CA ALA A 376 17.24 30.22 -21.90
C ALA A 376 15.99 30.36 -22.78
N GLU A 377 14.90 30.86 -22.18
CA GLU A 377 13.52 30.89 -22.67
C GLU A 377 12.73 29.61 -22.35
N GLY A 378 11.86 29.75 -21.35
CA GLY A 378 11.06 28.69 -20.75
C GLY A 378 9.95 28.17 -21.67
N GLU A 379 10.32 27.44 -22.72
CA GLU A 379 9.41 26.47 -23.31
C GLU A 379 9.29 25.27 -22.36
N GLN A 380 8.14 25.17 -21.71
CA GLN A 380 7.74 24.01 -20.92
C GLN A 380 7.70 22.80 -21.87
N GLY A 381 8.73 21.96 -21.81
CA GLY A 381 8.77 20.69 -22.53
C GLY A 381 7.53 19.86 -22.18
N SER A 382 6.84 19.37 -23.22
CA SER A 382 5.79 18.36 -23.07
C SER A 382 6.38 17.10 -22.41
N SER A 383 5.58 16.35 -21.65
CA SER A 383 5.98 15.07 -21.05
C SER A 383 6.58 14.08 -22.06
N LEU A 384 6.27 14.24 -23.35
CA LEU A 384 6.70 13.34 -24.41
C LEU A 384 8.10 13.64 -24.98
N ARG A 385 8.61 14.89 -24.88
CA ARG A 385 9.86 15.31 -25.55
C ARG A 385 10.58 16.41 -24.78
N GLY A 386 11.89 16.29 -24.63
CA GLY A 386 12.75 17.37 -24.14
C GLY A 386 13.21 18.24 -25.29
N ALA A 387 12.75 19.50 -25.35
CA ALA A 387 13.17 20.47 -26.36
C ALA A 387 14.00 21.60 -25.74
N CYS A 388 14.96 22.11 -26.51
CA CYS A 388 15.80 23.23 -26.14
C CYS A 388 16.14 24.07 -27.38
N SER A 389 15.70 25.33 -27.38
CA SER A 389 16.13 26.36 -28.32
C SER A 389 17.44 26.97 -27.84
N VAL A 390 18.52 26.78 -28.59
CA VAL A 390 19.84 27.31 -28.21
C VAL A 390 20.11 28.60 -28.99
N ALA A 391 19.63 29.73 -28.47
CA ALA A 391 19.80 31.05 -29.07
C ALA A 391 21.25 31.58 -29.03
N ASN A 392 22.17 30.93 -28.30
CA ASN A 392 23.55 31.40 -28.15
C ASN A 392 24.58 30.26 -28.12
N LYS A 393 25.69 30.46 -28.85
CA LYS A 393 26.99 29.76 -29.06
C LYS A 393 27.48 28.64 -28.13
N SER A 394 26.80 28.25 -27.05
CA SER A 394 27.11 27.08 -26.24
C SER A 394 26.97 25.80 -27.07
N ARG A 395 28.03 24.99 -27.10
CA ARG A 395 28.07 23.71 -27.83
C ARG A 395 27.72 22.50 -26.97
N LYS A 396 27.41 22.72 -25.69
CA LYS A 396 27.07 21.68 -24.72
C LYS A 396 25.89 22.14 -23.88
N PHE A 397 24.93 21.28 -23.67
CA PHE A 397 23.84 21.52 -22.74
C PHE A 397 23.39 20.21 -22.11
N SER A 398 22.75 20.35 -20.97
CA SER A 398 22.33 19.28 -20.09
C SER A 398 20.81 19.19 -20.07
N LEU A 399 20.29 17.98 -20.17
CA LEU A 399 18.86 17.70 -20.06
C LEU A 399 18.67 16.71 -18.91
N ASN A 400 17.80 17.05 -17.97
CA ASN A 400 17.44 16.17 -16.87
C ASN A 400 16.26 15.30 -17.30
N VAL A 401 16.47 13.99 -17.27
CA VAL A 401 15.47 12.98 -17.59
C VAL A 401 15.01 12.35 -16.29
N THR A 402 13.72 12.45 -15.99
CA THR A 402 13.10 11.85 -14.81
C THR A 402 12.25 10.67 -15.25
N VAL A 403 12.53 9.50 -14.66
CA VAL A 403 11.86 8.24 -14.95
C VAL A 403 11.22 7.68 -13.68
N SER A 404 10.01 7.13 -13.79
CA SER A 404 9.30 6.52 -12.68
C SER A 404 8.42 5.36 -13.14
N SER A 405 8.26 4.35 -12.29
CA SER A 405 7.29 3.27 -12.47
C SER A 405 6.35 3.20 -11.26
N GLU A 406 5.11 2.78 -11.47
CA GLU A 406 4.14 2.55 -10.39
C GLU A 406 4.17 1.11 -9.87
N SER A 407 4.69 0.17 -10.68
CA SER A 407 4.74 -1.25 -10.38
C SER A 407 6.09 -1.86 -10.77
N CYS A 408 6.29 -3.11 -10.37
CA CYS A 408 7.43 -3.92 -10.77
C CYS A 408 7.33 -4.28 -12.25
N LEU A 409 8.27 -3.78 -13.04
CA LEU A 409 8.41 -4.08 -14.46
C LEU A 409 9.41 -5.21 -14.66
N GLU A 410 9.11 -6.10 -15.61
CA GLU A 410 10.07 -7.09 -16.11
C GLU A 410 11.31 -6.39 -16.70
N PRO A 411 12.50 -7.02 -16.63
CA PRO A 411 13.71 -6.47 -17.22
C PRO A 411 13.51 -6.15 -18.71
N GLN A 412 13.70 -4.89 -19.08
CA GLN A 412 13.48 -4.39 -20.44
C GLN A 412 14.49 -3.31 -20.80
N SER A 413 14.55 -2.93 -22.07
CA SER A 413 15.45 -1.88 -22.55
C SER A 413 14.71 -0.87 -23.41
N PHE A 414 15.09 0.40 -23.29
CA PHE A 414 14.59 1.47 -24.15
C PHE A 414 15.73 2.37 -24.60
N HIS A 415 15.45 3.24 -25.58
CA HIS A 415 16.43 4.16 -26.11
C HIS A 415 15.96 5.61 -25.98
N LEU A 416 16.87 6.48 -25.57
CA LEU A 416 16.75 7.93 -25.74
C LEU A 416 17.43 8.31 -27.04
N GLN A 417 16.67 8.89 -27.97
CA GLN A 417 17.11 9.28 -29.31
C GLN A 417 17.27 10.80 -29.40
N LEU A 418 18.43 11.25 -29.88
CA LEU A 418 18.62 12.64 -30.27
C LEU A 418 18.11 12.86 -31.69
N LEU A 419 17.08 13.68 -31.86
CA LEU A 419 16.45 13.88 -33.16
C LEU A 419 17.33 14.70 -34.11
N GLY A 420 17.52 14.16 -35.32
CA GLY A 420 18.46 14.62 -36.32
C GLY A 420 19.88 14.08 -36.16
N SER A 421 20.12 13.15 -35.22
CA SER A 421 21.41 12.48 -35.01
C SER A 421 21.24 10.97 -34.95
N PRO A 422 22.15 10.15 -35.51
CA PRO A 422 22.12 8.69 -35.31
C PRO A 422 22.49 8.30 -33.86
N ASP A 423 22.99 9.23 -33.05
CA ASP A 423 23.41 8.95 -31.68
C ASP A 423 22.20 8.70 -30.77
N ARG A 424 22.27 7.61 -30.01
CA ARG A 424 21.25 7.17 -29.05
C ARG A 424 21.90 6.72 -27.75
N LEU A 425 21.14 6.83 -26.67
CA LEU A 425 21.48 6.30 -25.36
C LEU A 425 20.62 5.06 -25.12
N SER A 426 21.25 3.89 -24.97
CA SER A 426 20.57 2.65 -24.61
C SER A 426 20.51 2.51 -23.09
N VAL A 427 19.30 2.24 -22.60
CA VAL A 427 19.00 2.17 -21.18
C VAL A 427 18.50 0.77 -20.86
N GLN A 428 19.23 0.06 -20.00
CA GLN A 428 18.77 -1.19 -19.40
C GLN A 428 17.97 -0.85 -18.15
N LEU A 429 16.78 -1.43 -18.00
CA LEU A 429 15.88 -1.18 -16.90
C LEU A 429 15.64 -2.45 -16.10
N LYS A 430 15.86 -2.36 -14.78
CA LYS A 430 15.55 -3.39 -13.80
C LYS A 430 14.73 -2.76 -12.67
N SER A 431 13.71 -3.47 -12.19
CA SER A 431 12.93 -3.01 -11.04
C SER A 431 13.52 -3.53 -9.73
N LEU A 432 13.62 -2.68 -8.72
CA LEU A 432 14.04 -3.01 -7.36
C LEU A 432 12.83 -3.41 -6.52
N CYS A 433 12.37 -4.64 -6.73
CA CYS A 433 11.22 -5.21 -6.03
C CYS A 433 11.61 -6.29 -5.01
N GLY A 434 12.81 -6.83 -5.14
CA GLY A 434 13.39 -7.76 -4.17
C GLY A 434 14.22 -7.03 -3.12
N CYS A 435 14.49 -7.72 -2.02
CA CYS A 435 15.39 -7.26 -0.98
C CYS A 435 16.67 -8.09 -0.98
N GLU A 436 17.83 -7.44 -1.13
CA GLU A 436 19.13 -8.09 -0.99
C GLU A 436 19.54 -8.06 0.49
N CYS A 437 19.15 -9.09 1.24
CA CYS A 437 19.25 -9.11 2.69
C CYS A 437 20.62 -9.56 3.21
N GLY A 438 21.40 -10.26 2.36
CA GLY A 438 22.70 -10.84 2.74
C GLY A 438 22.52 -11.92 3.80
N ASP A 439 21.54 -12.80 3.59
CA ASP A 439 21.11 -13.77 4.60
C ASP A 439 22.25 -14.71 5.02
N SER A 440 22.32 -15.00 6.33
CA SER A 440 23.27 -15.96 6.85
C SER A 440 22.89 -17.38 6.44
N SER A 441 23.87 -18.21 6.11
CA SER A 441 23.68 -19.65 5.89
C SER A 441 23.36 -20.43 7.19
N ASP A 442 23.37 -19.77 8.34
CA ASP A 442 23.04 -20.35 9.63
C ASP A 442 21.53 -20.59 9.77
N ARG A 443 21.14 -21.87 9.68
CA ARG A 443 19.74 -22.32 9.78
C ARG A 443 19.28 -22.53 11.22
N SER A 444 20.17 -22.37 12.22
CA SER A 444 19.86 -22.66 13.62
C SER A 444 18.72 -21.79 14.17
N PHE A 445 18.66 -20.53 13.75
CA PHE A 445 17.60 -19.60 14.17
C PHE A 445 16.20 -20.05 13.71
N CYS A 446 16.11 -20.71 12.56
CA CYS A 446 14.87 -21.27 12.03
C CYS A 446 14.74 -22.76 12.37
N SER A 447 15.21 -23.16 13.56
CA SER A 447 15.16 -24.53 14.09
C SER A 447 15.78 -25.60 13.19
N ASN A 448 16.68 -25.23 12.27
CA ASN A 448 17.17 -26.07 11.17
C ASN A 448 16.09 -26.64 10.23
N SER A 449 14.86 -26.15 10.36
CA SER A 449 13.65 -26.58 9.62
C SER A 449 13.10 -25.46 8.72
N GLY A 450 13.97 -24.52 8.37
CA GLY A 450 13.71 -23.41 7.47
C GLY A 450 14.98 -22.67 7.12
N ASN A 451 14.84 -21.59 6.36
CA ASN A 451 15.92 -20.67 6.02
C ASN A 451 15.55 -19.25 6.46
N LEU A 452 16.51 -18.52 7.00
CA LEU A 452 16.32 -17.11 7.35
C LEU A 452 16.37 -16.27 6.08
N HIS A 453 15.39 -15.42 5.88
CA HIS A 453 15.35 -14.47 4.77
C HIS A 453 14.85 -13.10 5.27
N CYS A 454 15.71 -12.09 5.20
CA CYS A 454 15.40 -10.72 5.65
C CYS A 454 14.88 -10.65 7.10
N GLY A 455 15.44 -11.46 8.00
CA GLY A 455 15.05 -11.50 9.40
C GLY A 455 13.82 -12.36 9.74
N VAL A 456 13.17 -12.97 8.74
CA VAL A 456 12.02 -13.87 8.93
C VAL A 456 12.35 -15.28 8.45
N CYS A 457 11.87 -16.31 9.16
CA CYS A 457 12.06 -17.69 8.73
C CYS A 457 11.07 -18.10 7.63
N ARG A 458 11.61 -18.60 6.52
CA ARG A 458 10.86 -19.33 5.48
C ARG A 458 10.96 -20.82 5.81
N CYS A 459 9.90 -21.37 6.37
CA CYS A 459 9.88 -22.77 6.84
C CYS A 459 9.83 -23.78 5.70
N ASP A 460 10.48 -24.91 5.91
CA ASP A 460 10.40 -26.06 5.02
C ASP A 460 8.97 -26.65 5.06
N VAL A 461 8.59 -27.41 4.03
CA VAL A 461 7.25 -27.99 3.91
C VAL A 461 6.93 -28.85 5.16
N GLY A 462 5.80 -28.58 5.80
CA GLY A 462 5.36 -29.27 7.00
C GLY A 462 5.90 -28.69 8.30
N TYR A 463 6.59 -27.55 8.27
CA TYR A 463 6.96 -26.76 9.44
C TYR A 463 6.30 -25.37 9.42
N PHE A 464 6.02 -24.80 10.59
CA PHE A 464 5.32 -23.52 10.73
C PHE A 464 5.70 -22.79 12.02
N ARG A 465 5.17 -21.57 12.20
CA ARG A 465 5.52 -20.58 13.25
C ARG A 465 6.77 -19.75 12.91
N SER A 466 7.04 -18.70 13.69
CA SER A 466 8.02 -17.64 13.36
C SER A 466 9.46 -18.13 13.25
N THR A 467 9.82 -19.23 13.92
CA THR A 467 11.15 -19.84 13.90
C THR A 467 11.13 -21.29 13.41
N CYS A 468 10.06 -21.72 12.72
CA CYS A 468 9.87 -23.06 12.17
C CYS A 468 9.99 -24.19 13.20
N GLU A 469 9.69 -23.90 14.47
CA GLU A 469 9.85 -24.79 15.59
C GLU A 469 8.77 -25.89 15.67
N CYS A 470 7.71 -25.76 14.89
CA CYS A 470 6.56 -26.66 14.91
C CYS A 470 6.48 -27.47 13.64
N SER A 471 6.11 -28.75 13.74
CA SER A 471 5.92 -29.65 12.60
C SER A 471 4.50 -30.21 12.56
N VAL A 472 3.96 -30.37 11.36
CA VAL A 472 2.64 -30.99 11.11
C VAL A 472 2.62 -32.48 11.52
N ASN A 473 3.79 -33.11 11.62
CA ASN A 473 3.93 -34.51 12.06
C ASN A 473 3.99 -34.65 13.59
N GLN A 474 3.94 -33.56 14.35
CA GLN A 474 3.86 -33.64 15.81
C GLN A 474 2.47 -34.16 16.20
N SER A 475 2.47 -35.27 16.92
CA SER A 475 1.25 -35.88 17.44
C SER A 475 0.68 -35.05 18.58
N ASP A 476 -0.63 -34.83 18.59
CA ASP A 476 -1.37 -34.28 19.72
C ASP A 476 -1.33 -35.18 20.98
N ALA A 477 -0.72 -36.38 20.88
CA ALA A 477 -0.51 -37.27 22.00
C ALA A 477 0.26 -36.60 23.15
N ALA A 478 1.22 -35.73 22.85
CA ALA A 478 1.98 -34.99 23.87
C ALA A 478 1.12 -33.98 24.65
N CYS A 479 -0.05 -33.62 24.12
CA CYS A 479 -1.01 -32.70 24.74
C CYS A 479 -2.15 -33.44 25.44
N ARG A 480 -2.01 -34.74 25.69
CA ARG A 480 -3.00 -35.57 26.39
C ARG A 480 -2.38 -36.08 27.69
N GLU A 481 -3.11 -35.89 28.78
CA GLU A 481 -2.67 -36.33 30.12
C GLU A 481 -2.55 -37.87 30.19
N ASN A 482 -3.48 -38.59 29.56
CA ASN A 482 -3.50 -40.05 29.48
C ASN A 482 -4.08 -40.52 28.13
N GLU A 483 -3.84 -41.79 27.76
CA GLU A 483 -4.46 -42.39 26.56
C GLU A 483 -5.99 -42.32 26.64
N GLY A 484 -6.62 -41.66 25.66
CA GLY A 484 -8.07 -41.43 25.61
C GLY A 484 -8.56 -40.14 26.26
N SER A 485 -7.72 -39.42 27.02
CA SER A 485 -8.05 -38.08 27.54
C SER A 485 -8.22 -37.07 26.41
N GLN A 486 -9.05 -36.04 26.61
CA GLN A 486 -9.19 -34.95 25.64
C GLN A 486 -7.88 -34.15 25.54
N VAL A 487 -7.55 -33.68 24.34
CA VAL A 487 -6.40 -32.81 24.10
C VAL A 487 -6.55 -31.54 24.96
N CYS A 488 -5.53 -31.22 25.75
CA CYS A 488 -5.53 -30.09 26.68
C CYS A 488 -6.78 -30.04 27.58
N SER A 489 -7.23 -31.21 28.04
CA SER A 489 -8.43 -31.39 28.87
C SER A 489 -9.69 -30.71 28.28
N GLY A 490 -9.72 -30.46 26.96
CA GLY A 490 -10.79 -29.72 26.28
C GLY A 490 -10.86 -28.22 26.60
N ARG A 491 -9.89 -27.69 27.34
CA ARG A 491 -9.85 -26.30 27.85
C ARG A 491 -8.62 -25.53 27.36
N GLY A 492 -8.02 -25.98 26.26
CA GLY A 492 -6.86 -25.37 25.64
C GLY A 492 -6.68 -25.83 24.20
N ASN A 493 -5.73 -25.23 23.51
CA ASN A 493 -5.30 -25.62 22.18
C ASN A 493 -3.91 -26.26 22.26
N CYS A 494 -3.72 -27.43 21.65
CA CYS A 494 -2.40 -28.04 21.52
C CYS A 494 -1.61 -27.32 20.43
N ILE A 495 -0.48 -26.73 20.80
CA ILE A 495 0.41 -26.02 19.89
C ILE A 495 1.81 -26.57 20.12
N CYS A 496 2.29 -27.33 19.14
CA CYS A 496 3.67 -27.84 19.09
C CYS A 496 4.02 -28.79 20.26
N GLY A 497 3.05 -29.62 20.65
CA GLY A 497 3.20 -30.59 21.74
C GLY A 497 2.97 -30.02 23.15
N GLU A 498 2.60 -28.75 23.27
CA GLU A 498 2.29 -28.08 24.54
C GLU A 498 0.87 -27.49 24.52
N CYS A 499 0.20 -27.46 25.67
CA CYS A 499 -1.15 -26.92 25.79
C CYS A 499 -1.17 -25.43 26.14
N ILE A 500 -1.87 -24.65 25.31
CA ILE A 500 -2.17 -23.24 25.61
C ILE A 500 -3.62 -23.14 26.11
N CYS A 501 -3.78 -22.86 27.40
CA CYS A 501 -5.09 -22.84 28.06
C CYS A 501 -5.94 -21.64 27.63
N HIS A 502 -7.24 -21.89 27.48
CA HIS A 502 -8.20 -20.83 27.14
C HIS A 502 -8.33 -19.82 28.29
N THR A 503 -8.52 -18.56 27.94
CA THR A 503 -8.73 -17.49 28.92
C THR A 503 -10.23 -17.42 29.28
N PRO A 504 -10.63 -17.69 30.53
CA PRO A 504 -12.04 -17.61 30.94
C PRO A 504 -12.52 -16.16 31.02
N SER A 505 -13.84 -15.95 30.84
CA SER A 505 -14.45 -14.62 30.74
C SER A 505 -14.62 -13.89 32.09
N GLY A 506 -14.56 -14.59 33.22
CA GLY A 506 -14.79 -13.98 34.54
C GLY A 506 -13.55 -13.25 35.08
N PRO A 507 -13.74 -12.15 35.82
CA PRO A 507 -12.63 -11.40 36.42
C PRO A 507 -11.86 -12.29 37.41
N GLY A 508 -10.53 -12.38 37.25
CA GLY A 508 -9.65 -13.16 38.13
C GLY A 508 -9.71 -14.68 37.94
N GLN A 509 -10.48 -15.19 36.97
CA GLN A 509 -10.52 -16.61 36.64
C GLN A 509 -9.31 -17.00 35.79
N ARG A 510 -8.73 -18.18 36.05
CA ARG A 510 -7.65 -18.75 35.25
C ARG A 510 -7.82 -20.26 35.12
N ILE A 511 -7.45 -20.76 33.95
CA ILE A 511 -7.23 -22.18 33.67
C ILE A 511 -5.72 -22.37 33.52
N SER A 512 -5.18 -23.46 34.07
CA SER A 512 -3.74 -23.69 34.21
C SER A 512 -3.41 -25.19 34.26
N GLY A 513 -2.13 -25.51 34.30
CA GLY A 513 -1.61 -26.88 34.28
C GLY A 513 -1.09 -27.28 32.89
N GLU A 514 -0.20 -28.26 32.85
CA GLU A 514 0.45 -28.77 31.63
C GLU A 514 -0.54 -29.19 30.53
N PHE A 515 -1.71 -29.68 30.94
CA PHE A 515 -2.79 -30.09 30.04
C PHE A 515 -4.04 -29.23 30.21
N CYS A 516 -3.94 -28.05 30.84
CA CYS A 516 -5.10 -27.21 31.17
C CYS A 516 -6.15 -27.92 32.05
N GLN A 517 -5.66 -28.79 32.93
CA GLN A 517 -6.47 -29.63 33.83
C GLN A 517 -6.88 -28.92 35.12
N CYS A 518 -6.31 -27.76 35.44
CA CYS A 518 -6.59 -27.03 36.68
C CYS A 518 -7.30 -25.69 36.42
N ASP A 519 -8.08 -25.25 37.38
CA ASP A 519 -8.63 -23.90 37.44
C ASP A 519 -8.71 -23.39 38.89
N ASN A 520 -8.98 -22.09 39.06
CA ASN A 520 -9.07 -21.44 40.37
C ASN A 520 -10.51 -21.05 40.77
N PHE A 521 -11.54 -21.63 40.14
CA PHE A 521 -12.92 -21.21 40.36
C PHE A 521 -13.91 -22.37 40.54
N SER A 522 -13.47 -23.62 40.39
CA SER A 522 -14.30 -24.83 40.51
C SER A 522 -14.14 -25.57 41.85
N CYS A 523 -13.58 -24.93 42.90
CA CYS A 523 -13.56 -25.50 44.24
C CYS A 523 -14.92 -25.37 44.96
N ASP A 524 -15.04 -26.01 46.11
CA ASP A 524 -16.25 -25.99 46.93
C ASP A 524 -16.69 -24.58 47.36
N TYR A 525 -18.00 -24.37 47.37
CA TYR A 525 -18.63 -23.15 47.87
C TYR A 525 -19.29 -23.43 49.22
N ARG A 526 -19.13 -22.51 50.17
CA ARG A 526 -19.85 -22.50 51.45
C ARG A 526 -20.42 -21.10 51.68
N ASN A 527 -21.68 -21.04 52.10
CA ASN A 527 -22.42 -19.78 52.27
C ASN A 527 -22.36 -18.87 51.03
N GLY A 528 -22.38 -19.47 49.83
CA GLY A 528 -22.31 -18.76 48.55
C GLY A 528 -20.93 -18.19 48.18
N LYS A 529 -19.87 -18.48 48.94
CA LYS A 529 -18.50 -18.03 48.66
C LYS A 529 -17.59 -19.21 48.34
N LEU A 530 -16.75 -19.04 47.30
CA LEU A 530 -15.69 -19.98 46.93
C LEU A 530 -14.71 -20.13 48.10
N CYS A 531 -14.43 -21.36 48.52
CA CYS A 531 -13.60 -21.65 49.71
C CYS A 531 -14.01 -20.84 50.95
N GLY A 532 -15.33 -20.69 51.16
CA GLY A 532 -15.89 -19.98 52.32
C GLY A 532 -15.58 -18.48 52.36
N GLY A 533 -14.84 -17.94 51.37
CA GLY A 533 -14.27 -16.60 51.41
C GLY A 533 -13.04 -16.45 52.29
N HIS A 534 -12.47 -17.56 52.77
CA HIS A 534 -11.34 -17.63 53.71
C HIS A 534 -10.23 -18.56 53.22
N GLY A 535 -10.07 -18.63 51.89
CA GLY A 535 -9.06 -19.45 51.27
C GLY A 535 -9.00 -19.20 49.77
N ARG A 536 -7.99 -19.78 49.14
CA ARG A 536 -7.78 -19.73 47.70
C ARG A 536 -8.02 -21.09 47.07
N CYS A 537 -8.66 -21.10 45.90
CA CYS A 537 -8.89 -22.31 45.13
C CYS A 537 -7.65 -22.65 44.30
N GLU A 538 -7.07 -23.83 44.53
CA GLU A 538 -5.94 -24.37 43.78
C GLU A 538 -6.32 -25.76 43.22
N CYS A 539 -6.65 -25.81 41.93
CA CYS A 539 -6.93 -27.04 41.19
C CYS A 539 -7.95 -27.96 41.87
N GLY A 540 -9.10 -27.39 42.27
CA GLY A 540 -10.19 -28.15 42.92
C GLY A 540 -10.05 -28.31 44.43
N LEU A 541 -8.94 -27.87 45.04
CA LEU A 541 -8.74 -27.88 46.49
C LEU A 541 -8.76 -26.45 47.07
N CYS A 542 -9.45 -26.26 48.19
CA CYS A 542 -9.40 -25.02 48.94
C CYS A 542 -8.18 -24.99 49.87
N VAL A 543 -7.26 -24.07 49.61
CA VAL A 543 -6.13 -23.78 50.50
C VAL A 543 -6.53 -22.65 51.44
N CYS A 544 -6.79 -23.00 52.70
CA CYS A 544 -7.33 -22.08 53.69
C CYS A 544 -6.31 -21.05 54.18
N ASP A 545 -6.82 -19.86 54.47
CA ASP A 545 -6.05 -18.80 55.10
C ASP A 545 -5.67 -19.20 56.54
N PRO A 546 -4.56 -18.67 57.08
CA PRO A 546 -4.16 -18.94 58.46
C PRO A 546 -5.31 -18.64 59.44
N GLY A 547 -5.67 -19.64 60.26
CA GLY A 547 -6.80 -19.51 61.19
C GLY A 547 -8.10 -20.14 60.69
N PHE A 548 -8.15 -20.71 59.49
CA PHE A 548 -9.31 -21.41 58.95
C PHE A 548 -8.98 -22.86 58.55
N ILE A 549 -9.94 -23.76 58.74
CA ILE A 549 -9.84 -25.19 58.42
C ILE A 549 -11.17 -25.68 57.79
N GLY A 550 -11.17 -26.92 57.32
CA GLY A 550 -12.30 -27.53 56.60
C GLY A 550 -12.03 -27.65 55.11
N GLU A 551 -12.77 -28.53 54.44
CA GLU A 551 -12.59 -28.81 52.99
C GLU A 551 -12.88 -27.58 52.11
N ALA A 552 -13.66 -26.63 52.63
CA ALA A 552 -14.01 -25.38 51.96
C ALA A 552 -13.71 -24.17 52.84
N CYS A 553 -12.79 -24.31 53.80
CA CYS A 553 -12.35 -23.24 54.71
C CYS A 553 -13.48 -22.58 55.51
N GLU A 554 -14.51 -23.37 55.84
CA GLU A 554 -15.70 -22.89 56.54
C GLU A 554 -15.52 -22.70 58.04
N CYS A 555 -14.50 -23.32 58.64
CA CYS A 555 -14.37 -23.42 60.09
C CYS A 555 -13.23 -22.53 60.60
N SER A 556 -13.57 -21.53 61.41
CA SER A 556 -12.56 -20.69 62.06
C SER A 556 -11.95 -21.38 63.28
N MET A 557 -10.63 -21.32 63.41
CA MET A 557 -9.89 -21.75 64.60
C MET A 557 -9.88 -20.68 65.71
N GLY A 558 -10.47 -19.50 65.45
CA GLY A 558 -10.67 -18.47 66.46
C GLY A 558 -11.58 -18.95 67.59
N VAL A 559 -11.38 -18.38 68.77
CA VAL A 559 -12.21 -18.68 69.96
C VAL A 559 -12.85 -17.43 70.56
N ASP A 560 -12.69 -16.28 69.90
CA ASP A 560 -13.12 -14.98 70.42
C ASP A 560 -14.64 -14.88 70.52
N GLN A 561 -15.38 -15.50 69.60
CA GLN A 561 -16.85 -15.54 69.63
C GLN A 561 -17.39 -16.65 70.55
N CYS A 562 -16.51 -17.42 71.18
CA CYS A 562 -16.88 -18.38 72.21
C CYS A 562 -16.64 -17.84 73.63
N ARG A 563 -16.07 -16.63 73.78
CA ARG A 563 -15.80 -16.04 75.10
C ARG A 563 -17.01 -15.28 75.61
N SER A 564 -17.51 -15.65 76.79
CA SER A 564 -18.56 -14.91 77.48
C SER A 564 -18.03 -13.57 78.03
N LEU A 565 -18.94 -12.71 78.54
CA LEU A 565 -18.59 -11.42 79.16
C LEU A 565 -17.59 -11.55 80.32
N ASP A 566 -17.59 -12.70 81.00
CA ASP A 566 -16.69 -12.99 82.11
C ASP A 566 -15.35 -13.62 81.64
N GLY A 567 -15.15 -13.73 80.33
CA GLY A 567 -13.93 -14.24 79.69
C GLY A 567 -13.83 -15.77 79.60
N ALA A 568 -14.82 -16.50 80.11
CA ALA A 568 -14.88 -17.96 80.06
C ALA A 568 -15.27 -18.46 78.66
N LEU A 569 -14.59 -19.50 78.18
CA LEU A 569 -14.91 -20.14 76.91
C LEU A 569 -16.14 -21.03 77.08
N CYS A 570 -17.22 -20.71 76.37
CA CYS A 570 -18.50 -21.41 76.44
C CYS A 570 -18.97 -21.64 77.89
N ASN A 571 -18.71 -20.66 78.76
CA ASN A 571 -18.95 -20.69 80.22
C ASN A 571 -18.45 -21.98 80.93
N ASN A 572 -17.45 -22.66 80.37
CA ASN A 572 -16.95 -23.97 80.82
C ASN A 572 -18.00 -25.10 80.78
N HIS A 573 -19.04 -24.93 79.96
CA HIS A 573 -20.15 -25.86 79.79
C HIS A 573 -20.31 -26.33 78.33
N GLY A 574 -19.24 -26.21 77.54
CA GLY A 574 -19.22 -26.61 76.13
C GLY A 574 -17.84 -26.52 75.51
N ASN A 575 -17.72 -27.01 74.28
CA ASN A 575 -16.50 -26.90 73.48
C ASN A 575 -16.67 -25.87 72.37
N CYS A 576 -15.66 -25.04 72.14
CA CYS A 576 -15.65 -24.09 71.03
C CYS A 576 -15.20 -24.80 69.75
N ILE A 577 -16.12 -24.97 68.79
CA ILE A 577 -15.85 -25.60 67.49
C ILE A 577 -16.26 -24.61 66.41
N CYS A 578 -15.34 -24.31 65.49
CA CYS A 578 -15.55 -23.32 64.43
C CYS A 578 -15.95 -21.92 64.95
N ASN A 579 -15.38 -21.51 66.10
CA ASN A 579 -15.71 -20.25 66.80
C ASN A 579 -17.18 -20.16 67.27
N GLN A 580 -17.85 -21.30 67.45
CA GLN A 580 -19.19 -21.40 67.99
C GLN A 580 -19.22 -22.39 69.17
N CYS A 581 -19.96 -22.06 70.22
CA CYS A 581 -20.07 -22.94 71.39
C CYS A 581 -20.99 -24.13 71.12
N MET A 582 -20.44 -25.33 71.22
CA MET A 582 -21.18 -26.59 71.29
C MET A 582 -21.36 -26.98 72.76
N CYS A 583 -22.55 -26.71 73.30
CA CYS A 583 -22.86 -26.94 74.72
C CYS A 583 -22.98 -28.41 75.08
N GLU A 584 -22.48 -28.77 76.26
CA GLU A 584 -22.54 -30.12 76.82
C GLU A 584 -23.71 -30.27 77.80
N GLY A 585 -24.34 -31.45 77.83
CA GLY A 585 -25.44 -31.74 78.75
C GLY A 585 -26.73 -30.97 78.43
N PHE A 586 -27.29 -30.26 79.42
CA PHE A 586 -28.55 -29.51 79.29
C PHE A 586 -28.35 -28.00 79.16
N TYR A 587 -27.10 -27.55 78.97
CA TYR A 587 -26.77 -26.14 78.81
C TYR A 587 -27.12 -25.66 77.39
N ALA A 588 -27.65 -24.44 77.30
CA ALA A 588 -28.04 -23.79 76.05
C ALA A 588 -27.60 -22.32 76.05
N GLY A 589 -27.83 -21.62 74.95
CA GLY A 589 -27.38 -20.23 74.76
C GLY A 589 -26.14 -20.13 73.87
N GLU A 590 -25.83 -18.92 73.44
CA GLU A 590 -24.72 -18.64 72.51
C GLU A 590 -23.35 -19.00 73.12
N PHE A 591 -23.25 -18.92 74.45
CA PHE A 591 -22.06 -19.23 75.23
C PHE A 591 -22.30 -20.32 76.28
N CYS A 592 -23.37 -21.12 76.15
CA CYS A 592 -23.75 -22.17 77.11
C CYS A 592 -24.05 -21.65 78.53
N GLU A 593 -24.58 -20.44 78.63
CA GLU A 593 -24.92 -19.74 79.87
C GLU A 593 -26.23 -20.20 80.50
N ASP A 594 -27.15 -20.76 79.71
CA ASP A 594 -28.48 -21.11 80.18
C ASP A 594 -28.49 -22.54 80.72
N CYS A 595 -28.74 -22.68 82.03
CA CYS A 595 -29.01 -23.96 82.69
C CYS A 595 -30.48 -24.01 83.14
N PRO A 596 -31.39 -24.58 82.33
CA PRO A 596 -32.82 -24.62 82.65
C PRO A 596 -33.17 -25.44 83.90
N THR A 597 -32.24 -26.29 84.38
CA THR A 597 -32.46 -27.26 85.48
C THR A 597 -31.67 -26.97 86.76
N CYS A 598 -30.93 -25.84 86.84
CA CYS A 598 -30.14 -25.51 88.02
C CYS A 598 -30.97 -24.88 89.17
N GLU A 599 -30.64 -25.22 90.42
CA GLU A 599 -31.43 -25.06 91.68
C GLU A 599 -31.81 -23.60 92.08
N GLY A 600 -31.46 -22.58 91.29
CA GLY A 600 -31.78 -21.16 91.55
C GLY A 600 -32.79 -20.53 90.57
N PHE A 601 -32.98 -21.10 89.38
CA PHE A 601 -33.82 -20.49 88.34
C PHE A 601 -35.31 -20.55 88.72
N CYS A 602 -35.77 -21.72 89.15
CA CYS A 602 -37.13 -21.91 89.64
C CYS A 602 -37.42 -21.03 90.86
N ALA A 603 -36.58 -21.09 91.89
CA ALA A 603 -36.77 -20.36 93.14
C ALA A 603 -36.86 -18.84 92.95
N ARG A 604 -36.18 -18.26 91.94
CA ARG A 604 -36.24 -16.83 91.63
C ARG A 604 -37.63 -16.37 91.21
N PHE A 605 -38.29 -17.13 90.34
CA PHE A 605 -39.59 -16.75 89.77
C PHE A 605 -40.77 -17.29 90.57
N TYR A 606 -40.51 -18.28 91.42
CA TYR A 606 -41.52 -18.92 92.26
C TYR A 606 -42.47 -17.95 92.99
N PRO A 607 -42.00 -16.89 93.69
CA PRO A 607 -42.90 -15.99 94.42
C PRO A 607 -43.87 -15.22 93.51
N CYS A 608 -43.50 -15.00 92.25
CA CYS A 608 -44.37 -14.38 91.26
C CYS A 608 -45.34 -15.39 90.66
N VAL A 609 -44.91 -16.63 90.45
CA VAL A 609 -45.78 -17.71 89.94
C VAL A 609 -46.89 -18.04 90.94
N GLU A 610 -46.56 -18.22 92.22
CA GLU A 610 -47.57 -18.46 93.28
C GLU A 610 -48.59 -17.31 93.34
N CYS A 611 -48.10 -16.08 93.24
CA CYS A 611 -48.92 -14.88 93.31
C CYS A 611 -49.86 -14.71 92.11
N LEU A 612 -49.32 -14.86 90.88
CA LEU A 612 -50.08 -14.64 89.66
C LEU A 612 -51.10 -15.76 89.40
N ALA A 613 -50.74 -17.02 89.66
CA ALA A 613 -51.60 -18.16 89.36
C ALA A 613 -52.66 -18.45 90.44
N PHE A 614 -52.32 -18.25 91.73
CA PHE A 614 -53.17 -18.65 92.85
C PHE A 614 -53.59 -17.49 93.77
N GLY A 615 -53.10 -16.27 93.53
CA GLY A 615 -53.42 -15.11 94.37
C GLY A 615 -52.93 -15.24 95.82
N SER A 616 -51.87 -16.04 96.04
CA SER A 616 -51.30 -16.35 97.36
C SER A 616 -49.80 -16.02 97.42
N GLY A 617 -49.16 -16.33 98.55
CA GLY A 617 -47.72 -16.11 98.72
C GLY A 617 -47.32 -14.69 99.10
N ARG A 618 -46.00 -14.47 99.17
CA ARG A 618 -45.39 -13.25 99.73
C ARG A 618 -45.63 -11.97 98.92
N TYR A 619 -46.08 -12.08 97.67
CA TYR A 619 -46.34 -10.94 96.78
C TYR A 619 -47.83 -10.64 96.59
N LYS A 620 -48.73 -11.31 97.31
CA LYS A 620 -50.18 -11.17 97.19
C LYS A 620 -50.67 -9.71 97.14
N GLU A 621 -50.14 -8.83 97.98
CA GLU A 621 -50.58 -7.42 98.04
C GLU A 621 -50.04 -6.54 96.91
N ASN A 622 -48.89 -6.87 96.32
CA ASN A 622 -48.18 -6.06 95.32
C ASN A 622 -47.84 -6.87 94.04
N CYS A 623 -48.71 -7.82 93.69
CA CYS A 623 -48.43 -8.80 92.64
C CYS A 623 -48.16 -8.16 91.27
N GLN A 624 -49.04 -7.24 90.87
CA GLN A 624 -49.01 -6.62 89.55
C GLN A 624 -47.77 -5.74 89.34
N THR A 625 -47.24 -5.12 90.40
CA THR A 625 -46.07 -4.24 90.32
C THR A 625 -44.76 -5.03 90.39
N LYS A 626 -44.67 -6.06 91.25
CA LYS A 626 -43.44 -6.86 91.42
C LYS A 626 -43.22 -7.91 90.33
N CYS A 627 -44.28 -8.32 89.62
CA CYS A 627 -44.25 -9.39 88.64
C CYS A 627 -44.69 -8.94 87.24
N ALA A 628 -44.58 -7.64 86.93
CA ALA A 628 -45.08 -7.03 85.69
C ALA A 628 -44.45 -7.60 84.41
N ASN A 629 -43.24 -8.15 84.50
CA ASN A 629 -42.50 -8.71 83.38
C ASN A 629 -42.76 -10.22 83.16
N ILE A 630 -43.74 -10.80 83.85
CA ILE A 630 -44.09 -12.22 83.75
C ILE A 630 -45.54 -12.37 83.32
N ARG A 631 -45.76 -13.06 82.20
CA ARG A 631 -47.09 -13.54 81.79
C ARG A 631 -47.28 -14.98 82.23
N HIS A 632 -48.49 -15.36 82.63
CA HIS A 632 -48.78 -16.72 83.07
C HIS A 632 -49.98 -17.31 82.34
N THR A 633 -49.96 -18.63 82.14
CA THR A 633 -51.06 -19.43 81.61
C THR A 633 -51.24 -20.69 82.46
N MET A 634 -52.49 -21.10 82.65
CA MET A 634 -52.83 -22.29 83.42
C MET A 634 -53.04 -23.48 82.48
N VAL A 635 -52.41 -24.62 82.77
CA VAL A 635 -52.43 -25.83 81.94
C VAL A 635 -52.80 -27.08 82.73
N ASP A 636 -53.42 -28.07 82.08
CA ASP A 636 -53.81 -29.33 82.73
C ASP A 636 -52.61 -30.26 82.97
N THR A 637 -51.67 -30.30 82.03
CA THR A 637 -50.47 -31.14 82.06
C THR A 637 -49.23 -30.34 81.67
N LEU A 638 -48.09 -30.73 82.25
CA LEU A 638 -46.78 -30.19 81.90
C LEU A 638 -45.94 -31.29 81.20
N PRO A 639 -44.96 -30.90 80.37
CA PRO A 639 -43.96 -31.81 79.79
C PRO A 639 -43.32 -32.73 80.84
N ILE A 640 -42.93 -33.94 80.42
CA ILE A 640 -42.46 -35.01 81.32
C ILE A 640 -41.17 -34.62 82.07
N ASN A 641 -40.34 -33.72 81.52
CA ASN A 641 -39.09 -33.23 82.12
C ASN A 641 -38.96 -31.70 81.95
N GLY A 642 -38.15 -31.05 82.80
CA GLY A 642 -37.78 -29.63 82.63
C GLY A 642 -38.75 -28.61 83.24
N PHE A 643 -39.58 -29.02 84.20
CA PHE A 643 -40.45 -28.13 84.97
C PHE A 643 -39.93 -27.92 86.40
N CYS A 644 -40.22 -26.74 86.92
CA CYS A 644 -39.97 -26.33 88.29
C CYS A 644 -40.99 -26.95 89.25
N LEU A 645 -40.50 -27.39 90.41
CA LEU A 645 -41.31 -27.92 91.52
C LEU A 645 -41.03 -27.10 92.78
N MET A 646 -42.05 -26.45 93.32
CA MET A 646 -41.91 -25.57 94.47
C MET A 646 -43.07 -25.74 95.45
N ARG A 647 -42.80 -25.64 96.75
CA ARG A 647 -43.83 -25.73 97.79
C ARG A 647 -44.41 -24.37 98.13
N ASP A 648 -45.73 -24.30 98.21
CA ASP A 648 -46.47 -23.10 98.60
C ASP A 648 -46.59 -22.87 100.08
N SER A 649 -47.14 -21.69 100.40
CA SER A 649 -47.41 -21.25 101.76
C SER A 649 -48.35 -22.19 102.55
N GLN A 650 -49.01 -23.14 101.87
CA GLN A 650 -49.88 -24.17 102.43
C GLN A 650 -49.25 -25.57 102.38
N SER A 651 -47.96 -25.67 102.03
CA SER A 651 -47.19 -26.91 101.84
C SER A 651 -47.61 -27.80 100.66
N CYS A 652 -48.39 -27.29 99.71
CA CYS A 652 -48.71 -27.97 98.46
C CYS A 652 -47.63 -27.75 97.41
N VAL A 653 -47.41 -28.72 96.53
CA VAL A 653 -46.43 -28.64 95.44
C VAL A 653 -47.08 -27.96 94.21
N ILE A 654 -46.45 -26.88 93.75
CA ILE A 654 -46.74 -26.18 92.50
C ILE A 654 -45.72 -26.60 91.45
N SER A 655 -46.23 -27.07 90.31
CA SER A 655 -45.44 -27.42 89.14
C SER A 655 -45.62 -26.36 88.04
N TYR A 656 -44.52 -25.85 87.48
CA TYR A 656 -44.57 -24.85 86.41
C TYR A 656 -43.34 -24.87 85.51
N ILE A 657 -43.46 -24.36 84.28
CA ILE A 657 -42.32 -24.04 83.40
C ILE A 657 -42.27 -22.54 83.25
N ILE A 658 -41.06 -21.98 83.17
CA ILE A 658 -40.87 -20.58 82.82
C ILE A 658 -39.77 -20.44 81.76
N SER A 659 -40.07 -19.69 80.70
CA SER A 659 -39.15 -19.42 79.60
C SER A 659 -39.08 -17.92 79.33
N ARG A 660 -37.98 -17.46 78.78
CA ARG A 660 -37.82 -16.06 78.35
C ARG A 660 -38.42 -15.89 76.96
N VAL A 661 -39.12 -14.78 76.73
CA VAL A 661 -39.62 -14.43 75.40
C VAL A 661 -38.46 -13.88 74.55
N GLU A 662 -38.21 -14.50 73.39
CA GLU A 662 -37.15 -14.08 72.46
C GLU A 662 -37.22 -12.58 72.14
N GLY A 663 -36.07 -11.91 72.20
CA GLY A 663 -35.96 -10.47 71.89
C GLY A 663 -36.48 -9.50 72.97
N SER A 664 -36.83 -9.98 74.18
CA SER A 664 -37.31 -9.13 75.28
C SER A 664 -36.80 -9.53 76.67
N ASN A 665 -37.02 -8.65 77.66
CA ASN A 665 -36.77 -8.94 79.08
C ASN A 665 -38.01 -9.47 79.82
N SER A 666 -39.00 -10.00 79.08
CA SER A 666 -40.20 -10.61 79.63
C SER A 666 -40.13 -12.14 79.65
N TYR A 667 -40.85 -12.75 80.59
CA TYR A 667 -40.92 -14.20 80.78
C TYR A 667 -42.36 -14.69 80.62
N GLU A 668 -42.52 -15.93 80.15
CA GLU A 668 -43.79 -16.63 80.06
C GLU A 668 -43.76 -17.88 80.94
N ALA A 669 -44.76 -18.01 81.82
CA ALA A 669 -44.89 -19.12 82.76
C ALA A 669 -46.12 -19.97 82.43
N GLN A 670 -45.93 -21.29 82.33
CA GLN A 670 -47.02 -22.27 82.24
C GLN A 670 -47.15 -22.99 83.58
N VAL A 671 -48.30 -22.90 84.23
CA VAL A 671 -48.51 -23.38 85.60
C VAL A 671 -49.58 -24.47 85.62
N LYS A 672 -49.30 -25.61 86.25
CA LYS A 672 -50.26 -26.72 86.36
C LYS A 672 -51.47 -26.30 87.21
N MET A 673 -52.68 -26.52 86.71
CA MET A 673 -53.93 -26.09 87.36
C MET A 673 -54.14 -26.71 88.74
N GLN A 674 -53.86 -28.00 88.89
CA GLN A 674 -54.00 -28.72 90.15
C GLN A 674 -52.65 -28.72 90.89
N ARG A 675 -52.67 -28.18 92.12
CA ARG A 675 -51.58 -28.30 93.09
C ARG A 675 -51.62 -29.69 93.72
N GLU A 676 -50.46 -30.24 94.03
CA GLU A 676 -50.34 -31.52 94.73
C GLU A 676 -50.17 -31.25 96.24
N CYS A 677 -51.32 -31.27 96.92
CA CYS A 677 -51.44 -31.34 98.37
C CYS A 677 -51.83 -32.79 98.74
#